data_AF-A0A0D9P794-F1
#
_entry.id   AF-A0A0D9P794-F1
#
_cell.length_a   1.000
_cell.length_b   1.000
_cell.length_c   1.000
_cell.angle_alpha   90.00
_cell.angle_beta   90.00
_cell.angle_gamma   90.00
#
_symmetry.space_group_name_H-M   'P 1'
#
loop_
_entity.id
_entity.type
_entity.pdbx_description
1 polymer ?
#
loop_
_entity_poly.entity_id
_entity_poly.type
_entity_poly.pdbx_seq_one_letter_code
_entity_poly.pdbx_strand_id
1 'polypeptide(L)'
;MRVTGPFCTLLYANIRLAIANKEPQLPIHNTADACPDYASYASYPHKPLSTGPLALPFQRPERRCRTFHSDEIERVITDITTRMKDPDLARLFENAFPSTTDTTIKFHNKGRDTGFVRFGGSRTVLDDGAWQGHHSFIITGDIIAEWLRDSTNQLRPYQTLAKKDPAIFDLILGAINTQAEYVIEAPYCNAFQPPPISDLPITSNGQDDVVHPAYEPSAVFECKYELDSLAHFLALANDFYEHTGSTDFLNNRWYLAVETLLQVLEEQSKPTFDPETGDHSRNEYTFQRRTSAGTETLSLQGNGNPLNSGTGLIRSAFRPSDDATILGFFIPANAMMSVELRRTSKFLKASNKASLAEKLEKWGETLRSAVWEHGVVTHAKYGQVFAYEVDGYGSAIVMDDANYPSLLALPLMGFCGIEDPIYKNTRKMILEKLGNPYYLKGKDFEGIGAIWIIAPCYYLACGIFEDSGFAGKLRAVPEDDEGIDLVVLQNKIRELEQDKQAKPQLKPVKPHDTTRKLYRHVVYIVPTCANPSGKTMSLRRREELVHLARDHNALVVCDDVYDFLQWSVDPEDEQGNRSDLRLPRLCDIERSLGFSEQDPDKFGYTVSNGSFSKIAGPGVRTGWVEASSKFVIGLGNTASTLSGGAPSQLCAAILGETLRTGELQKHIARTVCPSLQRRYKLAMTAIHQYITPLGYRARETSLTGARIYGGYFIWLSPKAELSLSSQLVADVAMEEENLAIGYGCMFEVHGDDGSAPFKGDIRICFAWEAEDAIIEGIQRLGSLLKRMLENPAQYENWKSKTEESSSFVHYY
;
A
#
# COMPACT_ATOMS: atom_id res chain seq x y z
N MET A 1 47.36 4.97 -47.13
CA MET A 1 48.80 5.24 -46.88
C MET A 1 48.97 5.52 -45.38
N ARG A 2 49.99 4.92 -44.72
CA ARG A 2 50.45 5.20 -43.33
C ARG A 2 49.37 4.99 -42.22
N VAL A 3 49.31 3.87 -41.47
CA VAL A 3 50.33 3.22 -40.60
C VAL A 3 50.80 4.19 -39.51
N THR A 4 50.47 4.01 -38.21
CA THR A 4 51.14 3.09 -37.26
C THR A 4 50.33 2.83 -35.96
N GLY A 5 50.44 1.62 -35.39
CA GLY A 5 50.51 1.41 -33.91
C GLY A 5 51.98 1.15 -33.50
N PRO A 6 52.33 0.47 -32.37
CA PRO A 6 51.46 -0.19 -31.37
C PRO A 6 51.97 -0.12 -29.89
N PHE A 7 51.37 -0.94 -29.00
CA PHE A 7 51.89 -1.59 -27.77
C PHE A 7 51.77 -0.99 -26.33
N CYS A 8 51.26 -1.89 -25.46
CA CYS A 8 51.68 -2.24 -24.08
C CYS A 8 50.92 -1.77 -22.80
N THR A 9 49.79 -2.45 -22.55
CA THR A 9 49.42 -3.28 -21.35
C THR A 9 49.43 -2.76 -19.89
N LEU A 10 48.44 -3.27 -19.12
CA LEU A 10 48.25 -3.33 -17.65
C LEU A 10 47.71 -2.04 -16.97
N LEU A 11 46.81 -2.06 -15.97
CA LEU A 11 46.41 -3.12 -15.01
C LEU A 11 44.96 -2.86 -14.44
N TYR A 12 44.10 -3.90 -14.38
CA TYR A 12 42.95 -4.16 -13.45
C TYR A 12 41.51 -3.59 -13.56
N ALA A 13 40.60 -4.52 -13.17
CA ALA A 13 39.28 -4.40 -12.51
C ALA A 13 37.97 -4.43 -13.36
N ASN A 14 37.10 -5.38 -13.01
CA ASN A 14 35.79 -5.67 -13.62
C ASN A 14 34.64 -4.92 -12.92
N ILE A 15 33.75 -4.30 -13.70
CA ILE A 15 32.28 -4.38 -13.50
C ILE A 15 31.64 -4.40 -14.89
N ARG A 16 31.01 -5.51 -15.28
CA ARG A 16 30.08 -5.54 -16.43
C ARG A 16 28.65 -5.49 -15.91
N LEU A 17 28.00 -4.34 -16.07
CA LEU A 17 26.54 -4.25 -16.06
C LEU A 17 25.99 -5.08 -17.23
N ALA A 18 24.95 -5.88 -16.97
CA ALA A 18 24.24 -6.59 -18.02
C ALA A 18 23.55 -5.58 -18.96
N ILE A 19 23.96 -5.55 -20.22
CA ILE A 19 23.32 -4.72 -21.24
C ILE A 19 22.14 -5.51 -21.78
N ALA A 20 20.92 -5.03 -21.53
CA ALA A 20 19.72 -5.54 -22.19
C ALA A 20 19.85 -5.33 -23.72
N ASN A 21 19.75 -6.40 -24.49
CA ASN A 21 19.82 -6.33 -25.94
C ASN A 21 18.63 -5.52 -26.49
N LYS A 22 18.93 -4.50 -27.29
CA LYS A 22 17.94 -3.79 -28.10
C LYS A 22 17.71 -4.55 -29.40
N GLU A 23 16.63 -5.30 -29.51
CA GLU A 23 16.09 -5.72 -30.81
C GLU A 23 14.82 -4.91 -31.15
N PRO A 24 14.64 -4.51 -32.42
CA PRO A 24 13.47 -3.75 -32.85
C PRO A 24 12.25 -4.67 -33.07
N GLN A 25 11.09 -4.26 -32.56
CA GLN A 25 9.83 -4.99 -32.79
C GLN A 25 9.44 -4.97 -34.28
N LEU A 26 9.17 -6.15 -34.85
CA LEU A 26 8.60 -6.35 -36.18
C LEU A 26 7.16 -6.91 -36.09
N PRO A 27 6.30 -6.70 -37.11
CA PRO A 27 4.91 -7.16 -37.09
C PRO A 27 4.82 -8.69 -37.13
N ILE A 28 3.97 -9.28 -36.29
CA ILE A 28 4.01 -10.72 -36.00
C ILE A 28 3.13 -11.51 -36.98
N HIS A 29 3.75 -12.05 -38.03
CA HIS A 29 3.22 -13.21 -38.76
C HIS A 29 4.15 -14.41 -38.52
N ASN A 30 3.60 -15.47 -37.93
CA ASN A 30 4.20 -16.81 -37.73
C ASN A 30 5.56 -16.88 -36.99
N THR A 31 5.54 -16.80 -35.66
CA THR A 31 6.45 -17.55 -34.75
C THR A 31 5.80 -17.71 -33.38
N ALA A 32 6.08 -18.83 -32.69
CA ALA A 32 5.78 -18.99 -31.26
C ALA A 32 6.78 -18.20 -30.39
N ASP A 33 7.96 -17.89 -30.95
CA ASP A 33 9.06 -17.10 -30.38
C ASP A 33 8.72 -15.61 -30.13
N ALA A 34 7.44 -15.23 -30.27
CA ALA A 34 6.95 -13.86 -30.18
C ALA A 34 6.13 -13.57 -28.90
N CYS A 35 6.11 -14.50 -27.95
CA CYS A 35 5.50 -14.30 -26.63
C CYS A 35 6.55 -13.78 -25.63
N PRO A 36 6.36 -12.59 -25.03
CA PRO A 36 7.30 -12.06 -24.05
C PRO A 36 7.22 -12.83 -22.73
N ASP A 37 8.32 -12.83 -21.97
CA ASP A 37 8.30 -13.22 -20.56
C ASP A 37 7.28 -12.38 -19.78
N TYR A 38 6.54 -13.01 -18.86
CA TYR A 38 5.42 -12.35 -18.18
C TYR A 38 5.87 -11.34 -17.12
N ALA A 39 6.96 -11.61 -16.38
CA ALA A 39 7.46 -10.64 -15.39
C ALA A 39 7.95 -9.36 -16.10
N SER A 40 8.60 -9.51 -17.25
CA SER A 40 8.94 -8.40 -18.15
C SER A 40 7.68 -7.71 -18.71
N TYR A 41 6.69 -8.47 -19.19
CA TYR A 41 5.44 -7.94 -19.75
C TYR A 41 4.65 -7.09 -18.73
N ALA A 42 4.44 -7.62 -17.51
CA ALA A 42 3.66 -6.98 -16.46
C ALA A 42 4.29 -5.68 -15.92
N SER A 43 5.59 -5.46 -16.15
CA SER A 43 6.28 -4.23 -15.74
C SER A 43 5.88 -2.97 -16.53
N TYR A 44 5.08 -3.12 -17.60
CA TYR A 44 4.58 -2.01 -18.42
C TYR A 44 3.04 -1.93 -18.39
N PRO A 45 2.43 -0.73 -18.46
CA PRO A 45 0.97 -0.59 -18.54
C PRO A 45 0.47 -0.79 -19.98
N HIS A 46 -0.34 -1.82 -20.22
CA HIS A 46 -0.93 -2.07 -21.55
C HIS A 46 -2.35 -1.52 -21.68
N LYS A 47 -2.71 -1.16 -22.92
CA LYS A 47 -4.06 -0.73 -23.31
C LYS A 47 -4.92 -1.95 -23.71
N PRO A 48 -6.25 -1.89 -23.56
CA PRO A 48 -7.04 -0.75 -23.09
C PRO A 48 -6.99 -0.57 -21.57
N LEU A 49 -6.72 0.66 -21.13
CA LEU A 49 -6.94 1.04 -19.74
C LEU A 49 -8.43 0.90 -19.40
N SER A 50 -8.74 0.66 -18.13
CA SER A 50 -10.11 0.79 -17.63
C SER A 50 -10.59 2.24 -17.70
N THR A 51 -11.90 2.43 -17.68
CA THR A 51 -12.56 3.74 -17.78
C THR A 51 -12.80 4.39 -16.41
N GLY A 52 -12.21 3.86 -15.35
CA GLY A 52 -12.34 4.39 -13.99
C GLY A 52 -11.31 5.49 -13.69
N PRO A 53 -11.41 6.14 -12.51
CA PRO A 53 -10.52 7.22 -12.12
C PRO A 53 -9.05 6.80 -11.96
N LEU A 54 -8.77 5.52 -11.68
CA LEU A 54 -7.40 4.99 -11.59
C LEU A 54 -6.84 4.57 -12.95
N ALA A 55 -7.71 4.36 -13.95
CA ALA A 55 -7.37 3.97 -15.32
C ALA A 55 -6.40 2.76 -15.37
N LEU A 56 -6.70 1.72 -14.59
CA LEU A 56 -5.82 0.56 -14.43
C LEU A 56 -5.53 -0.14 -15.78
N PRO A 57 -4.28 -0.58 -16.02
CA PRO A 57 -3.87 -1.20 -17.27
C PRO A 57 -4.40 -2.62 -17.43
N PHE A 58 -4.62 -3.04 -18.68
CA PHE A 58 -4.78 -4.45 -19.01
C PHE A 58 -3.44 -5.16 -18.76
N GLN A 59 -3.45 -6.31 -18.09
CA GLN A 59 -2.23 -7.06 -17.76
C GLN A 59 -2.28 -8.54 -18.11
N ARG A 60 -3.36 -9.04 -18.73
CA ARG A 60 -3.37 -10.43 -19.23
C ARG A 60 -2.46 -10.57 -20.46
N PRO A 61 -1.75 -11.70 -20.65
CA PRO A 61 -1.10 -12.00 -21.91
C PRO A 61 -2.07 -12.00 -23.10
N GLU A 62 -1.51 -11.75 -24.30
CA GLU A 62 -2.21 -12.02 -25.56
C GLU A 62 -2.65 -13.50 -25.61
N ARG A 63 -3.83 -13.77 -26.19
CA ARG A 63 -4.53 -15.04 -26.02
C ARG A 63 -3.70 -16.27 -26.43
N ARG A 64 -2.81 -16.18 -27.42
CA ARG A 64 -1.96 -17.31 -27.84
C ARG A 64 -0.75 -17.54 -26.94
N CYS A 65 -0.44 -16.59 -26.07
CA CYS A 65 0.68 -16.64 -25.11
C CYS A 65 0.24 -17.08 -23.71
N ARG A 66 -1.06 -17.33 -23.51
CA ARG A 66 -1.60 -17.85 -22.25
C ARG A 66 -1.22 -19.32 -22.09
N THR A 67 -0.71 -19.69 -20.93
CA THR A 67 -0.20 -21.05 -20.67
C THR A 67 -1.29 -22.13 -20.64
N PHE A 68 -2.53 -21.76 -20.32
CA PHE A 68 -3.68 -22.64 -20.24
C PHE A 68 -4.94 -21.89 -20.69
N HIS A 69 -5.91 -22.60 -21.28
CA HIS A 69 -7.18 -22.02 -21.75
C HIS A 69 -8.37 -22.81 -21.23
N SER A 70 -9.37 -22.10 -20.71
CA SER A 70 -10.67 -22.61 -20.26
C SER A 70 -11.76 -21.64 -20.69
N ASP A 71 -12.80 -22.15 -21.36
CA ASP A 71 -13.95 -21.34 -21.75
C ASP A 71 -14.83 -20.96 -20.54
N GLU A 72 -14.88 -21.80 -19.49
CA GLU A 72 -15.62 -21.50 -18.26
C GLU A 72 -14.96 -20.38 -17.45
N ILE A 73 -13.62 -20.28 -17.44
CA ILE A 73 -12.90 -19.14 -16.83
C ILE A 73 -13.21 -17.83 -17.57
N GLU A 74 -13.13 -17.81 -18.91
CA GLU A 74 -13.51 -16.61 -19.68
C GLU A 74 -14.99 -16.24 -19.49
N ARG A 75 -15.89 -17.23 -19.34
CA ARG A 75 -17.30 -17.01 -19.01
C ARG A 75 -17.49 -16.39 -17.63
N VAL A 76 -16.76 -16.87 -16.62
CA VAL A 76 -16.78 -16.32 -15.25
C VAL A 76 -16.24 -14.90 -15.21
N ILE A 77 -15.13 -14.62 -15.91
CA ILE A 77 -14.58 -13.27 -16.07
C ILE A 77 -15.64 -12.35 -16.66
N THR A 78 -16.24 -12.73 -17.79
CA THR A 78 -17.27 -11.93 -18.46
C THR A 78 -18.49 -11.68 -17.56
N ASP A 79 -19.01 -12.71 -16.89
CA ASP A 79 -20.18 -12.60 -16.01
C ASP A 79 -19.92 -11.73 -14.77
N ILE A 80 -18.72 -11.76 -14.20
CA ILE A 80 -18.39 -10.97 -13.01
C ILE A 80 -18.09 -9.51 -13.40
N THR A 81 -17.23 -9.28 -14.40
CA THR A 81 -16.80 -7.92 -14.78
C THR A 81 -17.95 -7.09 -15.33
N THR A 82 -18.87 -7.67 -16.10
CA THR A 82 -20.06 -6.97 -16.61
C THR A 82 -21.07 -6.59 -15.52
N ARG A 83 -21.00 -7.21 -14.34
CA ARG A 83 -21.85 -6.88 -13.17
C ARG A 83 -21.17 -5.96 -12.16
N MET A 84 -19.85 -5.77 -12.25
CA MET A 84 -19.10 -4.84 -11.40
C MET A 84 -19.35 -3.39 -11.84
N LYS A 85 -19.84 -2.55 -10.91
CA LYS A 85 -20.09 -1.12 -11.17
C LYS A 85 -18.81 -0.29 -11.30
N ASP A 86 -17.76 -0.71 -10.59
CA ASP A 86 -16.46 -0.06 -10.61
C ASP A 86 -15.61 -0.69 -11.74
N PRO A 87 -15.26 0.07 -12.81
CA PRO A 87 -14.50 -0.44 -13.93
C PRO A 87 -13.02 -0.67 -13.63
N ASP A 88 -12.45 -0.02 -12.60
CA ASP A 88 -11.07 -0.29 -12.14
C ASP A 88 -11.05 -1.61 -11.34
N LEU A 89 -12.04 -1.84 -10.47
CA LEU A 89 -12.19 -3.13 -9.78
C LEU A 89 -12.47 -4.28 -10.77
N ALA A 90 -13.30 -4.04 -11.80
CA ALA A 90 -13.54 -4.99 -12.88
C ALA A 90 -12.24 -5.34 -13.62
N ARG A 91 -11.40 -4.34 -13.92
CA ARG A 91 -10.07 -4.55 -14.53
C ARG A 91 -9.12 -5.32 -13.62
N LEU A 92 -9.12 -5.04 -12.31
CA LEU A 92 -8.31 -5.78 -11.35
C LEU A 92 -8.72 -7.25 -11.29
N PHE A 93 -10.03 -7.54 -11.25
CA PHE A 93 -10.55 -8.91 -11.30
C PHE A 93 -10.20 -9.60 -12.62
N GLU A 94 -10.38 -8.93 -13.76
CA GLU A 94 -10.03 -9.47 -15.08
C GLU A 94 -8.55 -9.82 -15.20
N ASN A 95 -7.65 -9.00 -14.63
CA ASN A 95 -6.22 -9.27 -14.62
C ASN A 95 -5.83 -10.39 -13.64
N ALA A 96 -6.38 -10.38 -12.42
CA ALA A 96 -5.93 -11.24 -11.33
C ALA A 96 -6.55 -12.65 -11.35
N PHE A 97 -7.86 -12.77 -11.61
CA PHE A 97 -8.56 -14.06 -11.53
C PHE A 97 -7.99 -15.15 -12.47
N PRO A 98 -7.60 -14.87 -13.73
CA PRO A 98 -6.96 -15.86 -14.60
C PRO A 98 -5.43 -15.87 -14.52
N SER A 99 -4.78 -15.10 -13.63
CA SER A 99 -3.32 -14.92 -13.67
C SER A 99 -2.56 -16.25 -13.59
N THR A 100 -3.01 -17.19 -12.77
CA THR A 100 -2.48 -18.57 -12.70
C THR A 100 -2.57 -19.26 -14.07
N THR A 101 -3.77 -19.35 -14.65
CA THR A 101 -4.00 -20.06 -15.91
C THR A 101 -3.31 -19.39 -17.10
N ASP A 102 -3.25 -18.07 -17.10
CA ASP A 102 -2.63 -17.30 -18.16
C ASP A 102 -1.09 -17.41 -18.15
N THR A 103 -0.44 -17.64 -17.00
CA THR A 103 1.02 -17.42 -16.88
C THR A 103 1.85 -18.50 -16.16
N THR A 104 1.29 -19.24 -15.19
CA THR A 104 2.08 -20.06 -14.26
C THR A 104 2.00 -21.57 -14.48
N ILE A 105 1.07 -22.06 -15.30
CA ILE A 105 0.96 -23.50 -15.63
C ILE A 105 2.02 -23.84 -16.70
N LYS A 106 3.27 -24.08 -16.28
CA LYS A 106 4.39 -24.30 -17.20
C LYS A 106 4.37 -25.67 -17.87
N PHE A 107 3.74 -26.66 -17.24
CA PHE A 107 3.49 -27.97 -17.85
C PHE A 107 2.13 -28.51 -17.42
N HIS A 108 1.42 -29.12 -18.36
CA HIS A 108 0.21 -29.89 -18.10
C HIS A 108 0.06 -30.96 -19.19
N ASN A 109 0.02 -32.24 -18.80
CA ASN A 109 -0.19 -33.34 -19.74
C ASN A 109 -1.66 -33.79 -19.78
N LYS A 110 -2.08 -34.38 -20.90
CA LYS A 110 -3.43 -34.95 -21.09
C LYS A 110 -3.45 -36.45 -20.83
N GLY A 111 -2.86 -36.89 -19.71
CA GLY A 111 -2.95 -38.28 -19.25
C GLY A 111 -2.32 -39.34 -20.17
N ARG A 112 -1.31 -38.98 -20.98
CA ARG A 112 -0.55 -39.97 -21.76
C ARG A 112 0.57 -40.56 -20.91
N ASP A 113 0.75 -41.87 -20.99
CA ASP A 113 1.77 -42.63 -20.24
C ASP A 113 3.18 -42.27 -20.75
N THR A 114 3.75 -41.20 -20.18
CA THR A 114 5.14 -40.75 -20.41
C THR A 114 6.07 -41.64 -19.59
N GLY A 115 6.41 -42.81 -20.15
CA GLY A 115 7.16 -43.86 -19.45
C GLY A 115 8.45 -43.35 -18.80
N PHE A 116 8.38 -43.08 -17.50
CA PHE A 116 9.49 -42.56 -16.70
C PHE A 116 10.51 -43.66 -16.37
N VAL A 117 11.78 -43.33 -16.54
CA VAL A 117 12.93 -44.17 -16.16
C VAL A 117 13.99 -43.28 -15.53
N ARG A 118 14.31 -43.49 -14.24
CA ARG A 118 15.41 -42.77 -13.58
C ARG A 118 16.72 -42.97 -14.36
N PHE A 119 17.49 -41.89 -14.54
CA PHE A 119 18.86 -41.98 -15.05
C PHE A 119 19.67 -42.93 -14.16
N GLY A 120 20.20 -44.01 -14.76
CA GLY A 120 20.89 -45.10 -14.05
C GLY A 120 20.22 -46.47 -14.16
N GLY A 121 18.98 -46.56 -14.64
CA GLY A 121 18.38 -47.80 -15.15
C GLY A 121 17.96 -48.86 -14.12
N SER A 122 18.05 -48.58 -12.82
CA SER A 122 17.43 -49.41 -11.78
C SER A 122 16.05 -48.85 -11.44
N ARG A 123 14.99 -49.57 -11.83
CA ARG A 123 13.61 -49.27 -11.46
C ARG A 123 13.33 -49.97 -10.13
N THR A 124 13.13 -49.20 -9.05
CA THR A 124 12.77 -49.79 -7.75
C THR A 124 11.28 -50.06 -7.68
N VAL A 125 10.83 -50.85 -6.69
CA VAL A 125 9.39 -51.05 -6.42
C VAL A 125 8.72 -49.73 -6.02
N LEU A 126 9.49 -48.77 -5.49
CA LEU A 126 9.03 -47.42 -5.12
C LEU A 126 8.84 -46.50 -6.35
N ASP A 127 9.31 -46.90 -7.53
CA ASP A 127 9.13 -46.16 -8.80
C ASP A 127 7.94 -46.68 -9.64
N ASP A 128 7.22 -47.70 -9.14
CA ASP A 128 6.04 -48.21 -9.85
C ASP A 128 4.87 -47.21 -9.77
N GLY A 129 4.23 -46.99 -10.91
CA GLY A 129 3.21 -45.95 -11.09
C GLY A 129 3.69 -44.50 -11.04
N ALA A 130 5.00 -44.23 -10.85
CA ALA A 130 5.51 -42.86 -10.72
C ALA A 130 5.33 -42.06 -12.02
N TRP A 131 4.87 -40.81 -11.88
CA TRP A 131 4.62 -39.87 -12.99
C TRP A 131 3.61 -40.36 -14.05
N GLN A 132 2.68 -41.27 -13.68
CA GLN A 132 1.64 -41.78 -14.56
C GLN A 132 0.33 -41.00 -14.47
N GLY A 133 -0.32 -40.82 -15.62
CA GLY A 133 -1.61 -40.14 -15.73
C GLY A 133 -1.47 -38.63 -15.90
N HIS A 134 -2.45 -37.88 -15.39
CA HIS A 134 -2.44 -36.43 -15.46
C HIS A 134 -1.39 -35.86 -14.50
N HIS A 135 -0.61 -34.90 -14.98
CA HIS A 135 0.36 -34.12 -14.21
C HIS A 135 0.33 -32.67 -14.65
N SER A 136 0.41 -31.77 -13.68
CA SER A 136 0.43 -30.32 -13.86
C SER A 136 1.57 -29.74 -13.02
N PHE A 137 2.31 -28.78 -13.55
CA PHE A 137 3.37 -28.06 -12.84
C PHE A 137 3.02 -26.57 -12.85
N ILE A 138 2.85 -26.00 -11.66
CA ILE A 138 2.36 -24.64 -11.45
C ILE A 138 3.39 -23.87 -10.65
N ILE A 139 4.04 -22.90 -11.29
CA ILE A 139 5.07 -22.10 -10.64
C ILE A 139 4.46 -20.95 -9.82
N THR A 140 5.20 -20.38 -8.87
CA THR A 140 4.69 -19.25 -8.05
C THR A 140 4.44 -18.00 -8.91
N GLY A 141 5.31 -17.72 -9.88
CA GLY A 141 5.16 -16.62 -10.83
C GLY A 141 6.46 -16.26 -11.53
N ASP A 142 7.27 -15.42 -10.88
CA ASP A 142 8.60 -14.98 -11.32
C ASP A 142 9.73 -15.97 -10.94
N ILE A 143 9.47 -16.87 -9.99
CA ILE A 143 10.34 -18.01 -9.67
C ILE A 143 9.84 -19.25 -10.44
N ILE A 144 10.74 -19.93 -11.17
CA ILE A 144 10.42 -21.14 -11.95
C ILE A 144 10.62 -22.39 -11.07
N ALA A 145 9.79 -22.51 -10.04
CA ALA A 145 9.67 -23.66 -9.16
C ALA A 145 8.24 -23.71 -8.56
N GLU A 146 7.80 -24.90 -8.15
CA GLU A 146 6.48 -25.10 -7.54
C GLU A 146 6.60 -25.26 -6.03
N TRP A 147 5.93 -24.38 -5.27
CA TRP A 147 5.67 -24.58 -3.84
C TRP A 147 4.33 -25.31 -3.67
N LEU A 148 4.29 -26.32 -2.78
CA LEU A 148 3.05 -27.07 -2.49
C LEU A 148 1.94 -26.15 -1.93
N ARG A 149 2.33 -25.14 -1.14
CA ARG A 149 1.45 -24.06 -0.66
C ARG A 149 0.87 -23.24 -1.79
N ASP A 150 1.72 -22.72 -2.65
CA ASP A 150 1.36 -21.74 -3.66
C ASP A 150 0.51 -22.36 -4.77
N SER A 151 0.91 -23.51 -5.33
CA SER A 151 0.13 -24.16 -6.39
C SER A 151 -1.27 -24.58 -5.91
N THR A 152 -1.38 -24.98 -4.64
CA THR A 152 -2.68 -25.24 -3.99
C THR A 152 -3.56 -24.00 -3.94
N ASN A 153 -3.03 -22.88 -3.44
CA ASN A 153 -3.81 -21.65 -3.28
C ASN A 153 -4.10 -20.94 -4.62
N GLN A 154 -3.18 -21.02 -5.58
CA GLN A 154 -3.35 -20.53 -6.95
C GLN A 154 -4.48 -21.26 -7.71
N LEU A 155 -4.73 -22.54 -7.42
CA LEU A 155 -5.80 -23.33 -8.03
C LEU A 155 -7.13 -23.28 -7.28
N ARG A 156 -7.12 -22.87 -6.00
CA ARG A 156 -8.29 -22.84 -5.11
C ARG A 156 -9.51 -22.11 -5.70
N PRO A 157 -9.39 -20.95 -6.38
CA PRO A 157 -10.54 -20.27 -6.99
C PRO A 157 -11.25 -21.07 -8.09
N TYR A 158 -10.56 -22.02 -8.74
CA TYR A 158 -11.09 -22.77 -9.88
C TYR A 158 -11.74 -24.11 -9.50
N GLN A 159 -11.63 -24.55 -8.24
CA GLN A 159 -12.20 -25.82 -7.75
C GLN A 159 -13.70 -25.95 -8.05
N THR A 160 -14.47 -24.86 -7.90
CA THR A 160 -15.91 -24.80 -8.22
C THR A 160 -16.23 -24.98 -9.71
N LEU A 161 -15.24 -24.80 -10.59
CA LEU A 161 -15.37 -24.88 -12.05
C LEU A 161 -14.97 -26.25 -12.60
N ALA A 162 -14.15 -27.02 -11.88
CA ALA A 162 -13.69 -28.36 -12.28
C ALA A 162 -14.86 -29.32 -12.63
N LYS A 163 -16.00 -29.21 -11.95
CA LYS A 163 -17.19 -30.01 -12.26
C LYS A 163 -17.88 -29.66 -13.59
N LYS A 164 -17.56 -28.51 -14.18
CA LYS A 164 -18.18 -27.97 -15.41
C LYS A 164 -17.23 -27.99 -16.60
N ASP A 165 -15.94 -27.80 -16.36
CA ASP A 165 -14.91 -27.75 -17.40
C ASP A 165 -13.92 -28.91 -17.20
N PRO A 166 -13.93 -29.94 -18.06
CA PRO A 166 -12.99 -31.06 -18.01
C PRO A 166 -11.52 -30.64 -18.08
N ALA A 167 -11.19 -29.51 -18.70
CA ALA A 167 -9.80 -29.05 -18.71
C ALA A 167 -9.35 -28.62 -17.30
N ILE A 168 -10.20 -27.90 -16.56
CA ILE A 168 -9.92 -27.53 -15.16
C ILE A 168 -9.88 -28.77 -14.26
N PHE A 169 -10.75 -29.75 -14.53
CA PHE A 169 -10.74 -31.04 -13.83
C PHE A 169 -9.39 -31.75 -14.00
N ASP A 170 -8.96 -31.98 -15.24
CA ASP A 170 -7.70 -32.63 -15.58
C ASP A 170 -6.50 -31.86 -15.03
N LEU A 171 -6.56 -30.51 -15.05
CA LEU A 171 -5.53 -29.64 -14.50
C LEU A 171 -5.33 -29.84 -12.99
N ILE A 172 -6.42 -29.80 -12.22
CA ILE A 172 -6.35 -29.94 -10.75
C ILE A 172 -6.05 -31.38 -10.34
N LEU A 173 -6.62 -32.37 -11.02
CA LEU A 173 -6.24 -33.78 -10.86
C LEU A 173 -4.72 -33.97 -11.12
N GLY A 174 -4.20 -33.33 -12.17
CA GLY A 174 -2.77 -33.34 -12.47
C GLY A 174 -1.90 -32.65 -11.41
N ALA A 175 -2.40 -31.58 -10.78
CA ALA A 175 -1.69 -30.92 -9.69
C ALA A 175 -1.64 -31.83 -8.44
N ILE A 176 -2.73 -32.51 -8.09
CA ILE A 176 -2.75 -33.46 -6.96
C ILE A 176 -1.75 -34.61 -7.19
N ASN A 177 -1.69 -35.16 -8.41
CA ASN A 177 -0.73 -36.21 -8.74
C ASN A 177 0.73 -35.71 -8.71
N THR A 178 1.01 -34.52 -9.23
CA THR A 178 2.35 -33.90 -9.15
C THR A 178 2.79 -33.67 -7.70
N GLN A 179 1.93 -33.07 -6.86
CA GLN A 179 2.24 -32.86 -5.45
C GLN A 179 2.42 -34.19 -4.70
N ALA A 180 1.69 -35.25 -5.07
CA ALA A 180 1.90 -36.58 -4.50
C ALA A 180 3.32 -37.12 -4.79
N GLU A 181 3.82 -36.98 -6.02
CA GLU A 181 5.19 -37.38 -6.36
C GLU A 181 6.23 -36.57 -5.57
N TYR A 182 6.04 -35.25 -5.46
CA TYR A 182 6.92 -34.37 -4.67
C TYR A 182 6.96 -34.74 -3.18
N VAL A 183 5.81 -35.06 -2.57
CA VAL A 183 5.73 -35.54 -1.17
C VAL A 183 6.39 -36.91 -1.01
N ILE A 184 6.33 -37.81 -2.00
CA ILE A 184 7.03 -39.10 -1.94
C ILE A 184 8.55 -38.91 -2.06
N GLU A 185 9.00 -38.00 -2.92
CA GLU A 185 10.42 -37.79 -3.22
C GLU A 185 11.15 -37.04 -2.10
N ALA A 186 10.58 -35.96 -1.58
CA ALA A 186 11.21 -35.16 -0.55
C ALA A 186 10.16 -34.45 0.37
N PRO A 187 9.53 -35.17 1.31
CA PRO A 187 8.41 -34.67 2.13
C PRO A 187 8.79 -33.55 3.11
N TYR A 188 10.09 -33.29 3.26
CA TYR A 188 10.64 -32.22 4.10
C TYR A 188 10.89 -30.92 3.34
N CYS A 189 10.64 -30.87 2.02
CA CYS A 189 10.95 -29.73 1.18
C CYS A 189 9.68 -28.93 0.81
N ASN A 190 9.80 -27.60 0.78
CA ASN A 190 8.73 -26.67 0.41
C ASN A 190 8.58 -26.51 -1.11
N ALA A 191 9.70 -26.52 -1.87
CA ALA A 191 9.74 -26.11 -3.27
C ALA A 191 10.43 -27.11 -4.22
N PHE A 192 9.84 -27.33 -5.39
CA PHE A 192 10.23 -28.39 -6.33
C PHE A 192 10.55 -27.89 -7.74
N GLN A 193 11.46 -28.61 -8.40
CA GLN A 193 11.85 -28.42 -9.80
C GLN A 193 10.75 -28.93 -10.75
N PRO A 194 10.79 -28.55 -12.05
CA PRO A 194 9.86 -29.10 -13.03
C PRO A 194 9.85 -30.63 -13.07
N PRO A 195 8.69 -31.29 -13.26
CA PRO A 195 8.60 -32.74 -13.37
C PRO A 195 9.57 -33.30 -14.41
N PRO A 196 10.20 -34.47 -14.18
CA PRO A 196 11.12 -35.06 -15.15
C PRO A 196 10.44 -35.43 -16.49
N ILE A 197 9.12 -35.55 -16.49
CA ILE A 197 8.28 -35.77 -17.69
C ILE A 197 7.94 -34.50 -18.48
N SER A 198 8.43 -33.33 -18.05
CA SER A 198 8.07 -32.02 -18.63
C SER A 198 9.03 -31.49 -19.71
N ASP A 199 10.23 -32.08 -19.83
CA ASP A 199 11.36 -31.59 -20.64
C ASP A 199 11.78 -30.12 -20.33
N LEU A 200 11.29 -29.52 -19.23
CA LEU A 200 11.66 -28.18 -18.79
C LEU A 200 13.03 -28.19 -18.09
N PRO A 201 13.85 -27.13 -18.27
CA PRO A 201 15.13 -27.02 -17.57
C PRO A 201 14.93 -26.73 -16.08
N ILE A 202 15.69 -27.43 -15.23
CA ILE A 202 15.80 -27.10 -13.81
C ILE A 202 16.43 -25.72 -13.61
N THR A 203 16.13 -25.06 -12.49
CA THR A 203 16.73 -23.78 -12.11
C THR A 203 17.58 -23.91 -10.85
N SER A 204 18.48 -22.95 -10.60
CA SER A 204 19.29 -22.92 -9.38
C SER A 204 18.83 -21.78 -8.48
N ASN A 205 18.60 -22.09 -7.21
CA ASN A 205 18.28 -21.10 -6.16
C ASN A 205 19.51 -20.28 -5.71
N GLY A 206 20.73 -20.69 -6.12
CA GLY A 206 21.99 -20.04 -5.75
C GLY A 206 22.41 -20.20 -4.28
N GLN A 207 21.81 -21.13 -3.53
CA GLN A 207 22.05 -21.31 -2.09
C GLN A 207 22.95 -22.53 -1.79
N ASP A 208 23.84 -22.37 -0.81
CA ASP A 208 24.66 -23.46 -0.23
C ASP A 208 23.95 -24.02 1.01
N ASP A 209 23.03 -24.97 0.79
CA ASP A 209 22.23 -25.62 1.84
C ASP A 209 22.83 -26.97 2.27
N VAL A 210 22.84 -27.22 3.58
CA VAL A 210 23.21 -28.49 4.20
C VAL A 210 21.97 -29.04 4.91
N VAL A 211 21.37 -30.06 4.32
CA VAL A 211 20.07 -30.61 4.76
C VAL A 211 20.19 -32.11 5.05
N HIS A 212 19.47 -32.55 6.07
CA HIS A 212 19.21 -33.95 6.37
C HIS A 212 17.69 -34.14 6.49
N PRO A 213 17.09 -35.21 5.92
CA PRO A 213 17.69 -36.11 4.93
C PRO A 213 18.21 -35.34 3.70
N ALA A 214 19.20 -35.89 3.00
CA ALA A 214 19.73 -35.27 1.79
C ALA A 214 18.69 -35.37 0.66
N TYR A 215 18.48 -34.28 -0.07
CA TYR A 215 17.56 -34.21 -1.20
C TYR A 215 18.32 -34.24 -2.55
N GLU A 216 17.60 -34.52 -3.63
CA GLU A 216 18.13 -34.50 -5.00
C GLU A 216 17.91 -33.10 -5.63
N PRO A 217 18.96 -32.31 -5.91
CA PRO A 217 18.81 -30.93 -6.42
C PRO A 217 18.20 -30.83 -7.83
N SER A 218 18.14 -31.93 -8.59
CA SER A 218 17.41 -31.97 -9.86
C SER A 218 15.89 -32.17 -9.70
N ALA A 219 15.40 -32.51 -8.51
CA ALA A 219 13.98 -32.62 -8.18
C ALA A 219 13.48 -31.53 -7.20
N VAL A 220 14.34 -31.05 -6.31
CA VAL A 220 14.01 -30.06 -5.29
C VAL A 220 14.66 -28.70 -5.59
N PHE A 221 13.88 -27.63 -5.48
CA PHE A 221 14.36 -26.25 -5.65
C PHE A 221 14.79 -25.63 -4.31
N GLU A 222 14.03 -25.86 -3.24
CA GLU A 222 14.38 -25.47 -1.88
C GLU A 222 13.82 -26.51 -0.90
N CYS A 223 14.58 -26.80 0.17
CA CYS A 223 14.19 -27.80 1.16
C CYS A 223 14.03 -27.24 2.58
N LYS A 224 13.23 -26.17 2.73
CA LYS A 224 12.78 -25.68 4.04
C LYS A 224 11.56 -26.49 4.49
N TYR A 225 11.62 -27.08 5.68
CA TYR A 225 10.52 -27.89 6.20
C TYR A 225 9.41 -27.04 6.83
N GLU A 226 8.27 -27.06 6.15
CA GLU A 226 7.06 -26.32 6.50
C GLU A 226 5.89 -27.28 6.64
N LEU A 227 5.32 -27.37 7.84
CA LEU A 227 4.19 -28.26 8.13
C LEU A 227 2.96 -27.91 7.27
N ASP A 228 2.81 -26.64 6.88
CA ASP A 228 1.72 -26.23 5.99
C ASP A 228 1.90 -26.72 4.54
N SER A 229 3.12 -26.99 4.06
CA SER A 229 3.30 -27.54 2.70
C SER A 229 2.65 -28.93 2.57
N LEU A 230 2.80 -29.77 3.60
CA LEU A 230 2.10 -31.06 3.69
C LEU A 230 0.59 -30.90 3.95
N ALA A 231 0.17 -29.85 4.68
CA ALA A 231 -1.26 -29.56 4.87
C ALA A 231 -1.93 -29.10 3.57
N HIS A 232 -1.24 -28.32 2.74
CA HIS A 232 -1.72 -27.86 1.43
C HIS A 232 -1.89 -29.02 0.44
N PHE A 233 -0.99 -30.01 0.43
CA PHE A 233 -1.17 -31.26 -0.33
C PHE A 233 -2.51 -31.95 -0.01
N LEU A 234 -2.85 -32.07 1.28
CA LEU A 234 -4.16 -32.60 1.68
C LEU A 234 -5.30 -31.65 1.31
N ALA A 235 -5.13 -30.34 1.49
CA ALA A 235 -6.14 -29.33 1.18
C ALA A 235 -6.53 -29.31 -0.31
N LEU A 236 -5.58 -29.48 -1.23
CA LEU A 236 -5.84 -29.54 -2.67
C LEU A 236 -6.77 -30.71 -3.04
N ALA A 237 -6.49 -31.89 -2.48
CA ALA A 237 -7.29 -33.10 -2.66
C ALA A 237 -8.65 -33.01 -1.94
N ASN A 238 -8.70 -32.45 -0.73
CA ASN A 238 -9.93 -32.22 0.03
C ASN A 238 -10.88 -31.27 -0.72
N ASP A 239 -10.38 -30.12 -1.18
CA ASP A 239 -11.14 -29.15 -1.96
C ASP A 239 -11.64 -29.75 -3.28
N PHE A 240 -10.80 -30.52 -3.99
CA PHE A 240 -11.20 -31.16 -5.24
C PHE A 240 -12.32 -32.19 -5.04
N TYR A 241 -12.20 -33.05 -4.01
CA TYR A 241 -13.24 -34.01 -3.66
C TYR A 241 -14.55 -33.30 -3.27
N GLU A 242 -14.51 -32.27 -2.43
CA GLU A 242 -15.69 -31.56 -1.96
C GLU A 242 -16.46 -30.85 -3.09
N HIS A 243 -15.76 -30.34 -4.11
CA HIS A 243 -16.39 -29.64 -5.25
C HIS A 243 -16.82 -30.56 -6.40
N THR A 244 -16.08 -31.64 -6.67
CA THR A 244 -16.36 -32.53 -7.80
C THR A 244 -17.15 -33.79 -7.40
N GLY A 245 -16.81 -34.37 -6.24
CA GLY A 245 -17.16 -35.73 -5.83
C GLY A 245 -16.28 -36.83 -6.44
N SER A 246 -15.25 -36.48 -7.22
CA SER A 246 -14.34 -37.44 -7.84
C SER A 246 -13.34 -38.01 -6.84
N THR A 247 -13.02 -39.29 -7.02
CA THR A 247 -11.97 -40.03 -6.32
C THR A 247 -10.82 -40.43 -7.25
N ASP A 248 -10.69 -39.83 -8.43
CA ASP A 248 -9.75 -40.30 -9.47
C ASP A 248 -8.28 -40.10 -9.09
N PHE A 249 -8.01 -39.19 -8.14
CA PHE A 249 -6.69 -39.01 -7.52
C PHE A 249 -6.32 -40.11 -6.51
N LEU A 250 -7.26 -40.98 -6.10
CA LEU A 250 -7.04 -42.04 -5.11
C LEU A 250 -6.32 -43.27 -5.69
N ASN A 251 -5.14 -43.04 -6.23
CA ASN A 251 -4.22 -44.04 -6.78
C ASN A 251 -3.13 -44.43 -5.75
N ASN A 252 -2.33 -45.45 -6.09
CA ASN A 252 -1.28 -45.96 -5.21
C ASN A 252 -0.21 -44.93 -4.83
N ARG A 253 0.10 -43.96 -5.72
CA ARG A 253 1.05 -42.88 -5.46
C ARG A 253 0.49 -41.95 -4.39
N TRP A 254 -0.76 -41.50 -4.54
CA TRP A 254 -1.39 -40.64 -3.54
C TRP A 254 -1.49 -41.31 -2.16
N TYR A 255 -1.78 -42.62 -2.08
CA TYR A 255 -1.74 -43.34 -0.80
C TYR A 255 -0.32 -43.38 -0.20
N LEU A 256 0.71 -43.63 -1.01
CA LEU A 256 2.11 -43.60 -0.57
C LEU A 256 2.51 -42.21 -0.06
N ALA A 257 2.09 -41.13 -0.74
CA ALA A 257 2.32 -39.75 -0.30
C ALA A 257 1.67 -39.47 1.07
N VAL A 258 0.46 -39.98 1.33
CA VAL A 258 -0.20 -39.87 2.64
C VAL A 258 0.50 -40.71 3.72
N GLU A 259 1.05 -41.87 3.36
CA GLU A 259 1.87 -42.69 4.28
C GLU A 259 3.19 -42.00 4.62
N THR A 260 3.86 -41.39 3.64
CA THR A 260 5.08 -40.58 3.84
C THR A 260 4.80 -39.32 4.68
N LEU A 261 3.69 -38.61 4.43
CA LEU A 261 3.24 -37.49 5.27
C LEU A 261 3.06 -37.94 6.72
N LEU A 262 2.39 -39.08 6.94
CA LEU A 262 2.18 -39.64 8.29
C LEU A 262 3.49 -40.02 8.99
N GLN A 263 4.49 -40.49 8.25
CA GLN A 263 5.83 -40.73 8.78
C GLN A 263 6.50 -39.41 9.22
N VAL A 264 6.40 -38.33 8.43
CA VAL A 264 6.93 -37.02 8.82
C VAL A 264 6.22 -36.46 10.06
N LEU A 265 4.90 -36.64 10.20
CA LEU A 265 4.20 -36.25 11.44
C LEU A 265 4.73 -37.02 12.66
N GLU A 266 4.98 -38.32 12.53
CA GLU A 266 5.56 -39.13 13.61
C GLU A 266 7.00 -38.69 13.95
N GLU A 267 7.84 -38.44 12.95
CA GLU A 267 9.21 -37.96 13.12
C GLU A 267 9.28 -36.58 13.76
N GLN A 268 8.44 -35.65 13.32
CA GLN A 268 8.42 -34.25 13.76
C GLN A 268 7.54 -34.00 15.00
N SER A 269 6.86 -35.03 15.52
CA SER A 269 6.27 -35.02 16.87
C SER A 269 7.28 -35.32 18.00
N LYS A 270 8.50 -35.78 17.65
CA LYS A 270 9.49 -36.21 18.65
C LYS A 270 10.06 -35.00 19.41
N PRO A 271 10.19 -35.09 20.75
CA PRO A 271 10.82 -34.04 21.55
C PRO A 271 12.32 -33.94 21.30
N THR A 272 12.94 -32.84 21.71
CA THR A 272 14.40 -32.67 21.65
C THR A 272 15.14 -33.51 22.70
N PHE A 273 14.47 -33.87 23.80
CA PHE A 273 15.00 -34.76 24.83
C PHE A 273 14.01 -35.88 25.13
N ASP A 274 14.52 -37.09 25.31
CA ASP A 274 13.71 -38.24 25.73
C ASP A 274 13.11 -37.98 27.12
N PRO A 275 11.79 -38.19 27.33
CA PRO A 275 11.15 -37.87 28.61
C PRO A 275 11.47 -38.85 29.75
N GLU A 276 11.97 -40.05 29.45
CA GLU A 276 12.34 -41.06 30.45
C GLU A 276 13.82 -41.01 30.82
N THR A 277 14.72 -40.83 29.83
CA THR A 277 16.18 -40.82 30.06
C THR A 277 16.79 -39.43 30.15
N GLY A 278 16.16 -38.42 29.53
CA GLY A 278 16.72 -37.07 29.36
C GLY A 278 17.77 -36.96 28.24
N ASP A 279 18.03 -38.03 27.48
CA ASP A 279 19.00 -38.02 26.39
C ASP A 279 18.51 -37.16 25.20
N HIS A 280 19.45 -36.51 24.51
CA HIS A 280 19.15 -35.73 23.32
C HIS A 280 18.70 -36.62 22.16
N SER A 281 17.43 -36.48 21.78
CA SER A 281 16.87 -37.08 20.58
C SER A 281 17.18 -36.21 19.37
N ARG A 282 18.01 -36.74 18.46
CA ARG A 282 18.33 -36.07 17.19
C ARG A 282 17.06 -35.97 16.36
N ASN A 283 16.74 -34.78 15.85
CA ASN A 283 15.65 -34.61 14.90
C ASN A 283 16.01 -35.25 13.56
N GLU A 284 15.04 -35.86 12.89
CA GLU A 284 15.27 -36.46 11.57
C GLU A 284 15.58 -35.37 10.53
N TYR A 285 14.87 -34.24 10.59
CA TYR A 285 15.15 -33.08 9.76
C TYR A 285 16.16 -32.11 10.40
N THR A 286 17.19 -31.72 9.65
CA THR A 286 18.08 -30.61 10.00
C THR A 286 18.40 -29.76 8.78
N PHE A 287 18.48 -28.44 8.94
CA PHE A 287 18.78 -27.50 7.85
C PHE A 287 19.77 -26.40 8.28
N GLN A 288 20.82 -26.19 7.49
CA GLN A 288 21.72 -25.04 7.61
C GLN A 288 21.96 -24.39 6.25
N ARG A 289 21.88 -23.06 6.19
CA ARG A 289 22.24 -22.25 5.02
C ARG A 289 23.37 -21.30 5.37
N ARG A 290 24.30 -21.07 4.44
CA ARG A 290 25.38 -20.09 4.63
C ARG A 290 24.89 -18.66 4.38
N THR A 291 24.22 -18.08 5.37
CA THR A 291 23.55 -16.77 5.29
C THR A 291 23.97 -15.81 6.40
N SER A 292 23.66 -14.52 6.24
CA SER A 292 23.73 -13.50 7.30
C SER A 292 22.35 -13.12 7.88
N ALA A 293 21.25 -13.62 7.29
CA ALA A 293 19.91 -13.44 7.81
C ALA A 293 19.56 -14.56 8.79
N GLY A 294 19.21 -14.20 10.03
CA GLY A 294 18.92 -15.17 11.09
C GLY A 294 17.64 -16.00 10.88
N THR A 295 16.76 -15.58 9.98
CA THR A 295 15.55 -16.33 9.61
C THR A 295 15.77 -17.33 8.48
N GLU A 296 16.89 -17.23 7.77
CA GLU A 296 17.22 -18.08 6.61
C GLU A 296 17.97 -19.37 6.99
N THR A 297 18.12 -19.68 8.28
CA THR A 297 18.80 -20.90 8.76
C THR A 297 18.36 -21.27 10.18
N LEU A 298 18.46 -22.54 10.55
CA LEU A 298 18.07 -23.01 11.88
C LEU A 298 19.23 -22.93 12.89
N SER A 299 18.88 -22.67 14.15
CA SER A 299 19.82 -22.70 15.29
C SER A 299 20.30 -24.12 15.61
N LEU A 300 21.24 -24.24 16.56
CA LEU A 300 21.71 -25.52 17.13
C LEU A 300 22.14 -26.55 16.06
N GLN A 301 23.08 -26.14 15.19
CA GLN A 301 23.59 -26.98 14.07
C GLN A 301 22.48 -27.52 13.15
N GLY A 302 21.46 -26.71 12.91
CA GLY A 302 20.38 -27.04 11.99
C GLY A 302 19.17 -27.77 12.61
N ASN A 303 19.15 -28.02 13.93
CA ASN A 303 18.00 -28.66 14.60
C ASN A 303 16.86 -27.68 14.91
N GLY A 304 17.15 -26.37 14.96
CA GLY A 304 16.25 -25.37 15.54
C GLY A 304 16.24 -25.42 17.07
N ASN A 305 15.38 -24.62 17.69
CA ASN A 305 15.33 -24.53 19.15
C ASN A 305 14.69 -25.79 19.81
N PRO A 306 14.98 -26.08 21.10
CA PRO A 306 14.49 -27.28 21.77
C PRO A 306 12.97 -27.29 21.95
N LEU A 307 12.37 -28.47 21.79
CA LEU A 307 10.93 -28.72 21.98
C LEU A 307 10.70 -29.73 23.10
N ASN A 308 9.71 -29.46 23.94
CA ASN A 308 9.31 -30.35 25.02
C ASN A 308 8.49 -31.56 24.52
N SER A 309 8.44 -32.59 25.36
CA SER A 309 7.62 -33.78 25.18
C SER A 309 6.16 -33.57 25.59
N GLY A 310 5.29 -34.52 25.20
CA GLY A 310 3.92 -34.61 25.70
C GLY A 310 2.91 -33.61 25.12
N THR A 311 3.31 -32.70 24.23
CA THR A 311 2.42 -31.67 23.68
C THR A 311 1.44 -32.18 22.62
N GLY A 312 1.78 -33.26 21.89
CA GLY A 312 1.02 -33.71 20.73
C GLY A 312 1.02 -32.75 19.53
N LEU A 313 1.82 -31.68 19.56
CA LEU A 313 2.06 -30.76 18.44
C LEU A 313 3.19 -31.30 17.54
N ILE A 314 3.19 -30.89 16.27
CA ILE A 314 4.25 -31.18 15.29
C ILE A 314 5.15 -29.95 15.12
N ARG A 315 6.47 -30.17 15.05
CA ARG A 315 7.45 -29.14 14.69
C ARG A 315 7.16 -28.60 13.29
N SER A 316 7.31 -27.30 13.09
CA SER A 316 7.55 -26.70 11.78
C SER A 316 8.89 -25.99 11.85
N ALA A 317 9.84 -26.31 10.97
CA ALA A 317 11.15 -25.68 11.01
C ALA A 317 11.09 -24.24 10.47
N PHE A 318 10.28 -24.05 9.42
CA PHE A 318 9.99 -22.77 8.81
C PHE A 318 8.49 -22.48 8.82
N ARG A 319 8.15 -21.23 8.50
CA ARG A 319 6.79 -20.65 8.40
C ARG A 319 6.36 -20.60 6.93
N PRO A 320 5.07 -20.32 6.62
CA PRO A 320 4.63 -20.06 5.25
C PRO A 320 5.19 -18.77 4.62
N SER A 321 6.03 -18.01 5.35
CA SER A 321 6.87 -16.91 4.81
C SER A 321 8.26 -17.39 4.37
N ASP A 322 8.52 -18.70 4.42
CA ASP A 322 9.82 -19.34 4.28
C ASP A 322 10.87 -18.89 5.34
N ASP A 323 10.48 -18.15 6.39
CA ASP A 323 11.32 -17.80 7.55
C ASP A 323 11.34 -18.91 8.62
N ALA A 324 12.48 -19.11 9.27
CA ALA A 324 12.63 -20.04 10.39
C ALA A 324 11.71 -19.69 11.58
N THR A 325 11.12 -20.71 12.20
CA THR A 325 10.34 -20.55 13.44
C THR A 325 11.26 -20.22 14.62
N ILE A 326 10.75 -19.49 15.62
CA ILE A 326 11.49 -19.16 16.84
C ILE A 326 11.30 -20.26 17.87
N LEU A 327 10.07 -20.72 18.13
CA LEU A 327 9.80 -21.75 19.14
C LEU A 327 9.44 -23.13 18.58
N GLY A 328 9.41 -23.35 17.27
CA GLY A 328 9.31 -24.69 16.67
C GLY A 328 7.90 -25.30 16.58
N PHE A 329 7.04 -25.23 17.60
CA PHE A 329 5.63 -25.62 17.43
C PHE A 329 4.81 -24.44 16.90
N PHE A 330 4.69 -24.37 15.57
CA PHE A 330 3.96 -23.33 14.87
C PHE A 330 2.44 -23.60 14.87
N ILE A 331 1.67 -22.76 15.57
CA ILE A 331 0.27 -23.02 15.92
C ILE A 331 -0.67 -22.99 14.69
N PRO A 332 -0.63 -21.98 13.80
CA PRO A 332 -1.42 -21.99 12.56
C PRO A 332 -1.26 -23.23 11.67
N ALA A 333 -0.04 -23.73 11.44
CA ALA A 333 0.14 -24.95 10.63
C ALA A 333 -0.36 -26.22 11.35
N ASN A 334 -0.17 -26.32 12.67
CA ASN A 334 -0.76 -27.42 13.46
C ASN A 334 -2.30 -27.38 13.39
N ALA A 335 -2.90 -26.19 13.46
CA ALA A 335 -4.33 -25.98 13.28
C ALA A 335 -4.78 -26.40 11.88
N MET A 336 -4.09 -25.97 10.83
CA MET A 336 -4.37 -26.35 9.44
C MET A 336 -4.32 -27.87 9.24
N MET A 337 -3.20 -28.50 9.62
CA MET A 337 -3.00 -29.95 9.51
C MET A 337 -4.12 -30.72 10.26
N SER A 338 -4.51 -30.25 11.45
CA SER A 338 -5.62 -30.87 12.22
C SER A 338 -6.97 -30.83 11.49
N VAL A 339 -7.22 -29.81 10.65
CA VAL A 339 -8.45 -29.74 9.83
C VAL A 339 -8.31 -30.65 8.62
N GLU A 340 -7.23 -30.54 7.86
CA GLU A 340 -7.09 -31.22 6.58
C GLU A 340 -7.01 -32.75 6.74
N LEU A 341 -6.33 -33.27 7.77
CA LEU A 341 -6.37 -34.69 8.13
C LEU A 341 -7.80 -35.21 8.36
N ARG A 342 -8.65 -34.40 9.00
CA ARG A 342 -10.05 -34.77 9.31
C ARG A 342 -10.97 -34.62 8.11
N ARG A 343 -10.71 -33.65 7.22
CA ARG A 343 -11.38 -33.57 5.90
C ARG A 343 -11.06 -34.79 5.06
N THR A 344 -9.78 -35.18 4.98
CA THR A 344 -9.33 -36.38 4.26
C THR A 344 -9.91 -37.67 4.84
N SER A 345 -9.96 -37.79 6.18
CA SER A 345 -10.62 -38.92 6.85
C SER A 345 -12.08 -39.12 6.40
N LYS A 346 -12.86 -38.04 6.26
CA LYS A 346 -14.27 -38.12 5.85
C LYS A 346 -14.43 -38.73 4.47
N PHE A 347 -13.66 -38.29 3.46
CA PHE A 347 -13.78 -38.88 2.12
C PHE A 347 -13.17 -40.28 2.04
N LEU A 348 -12.13 -40.60 2.81
CA LEU A 348 -11.56 -41.95 2.84
C LEU A 348 -12.50 -42.97 3.49
N LYS A 349 -13.32 -42.56 4.47
CA LYS A 349 -14.46 -43.35 4.96
C LYS A 349 -15.47 -43.64 3.84
N ALA A 350 -15.80 -42.63 3.02
CA ALA A 350 -16.69 -42.80 1.85
C ALA A 350 -16.06 -43.67 0.74
N SER A 351 -14.73 -43.71 0.65
CA SER A 351 -13.96 -44.44 -0.39
C SER A 351 -13.51 -45.84 0.06
N ASN A 352 -14.13 -46.42 1.09
CA ASN A 352 -13.82 -47.75 1.66
C ASN A 352 -12.37 -47.93 2.19
N LYS A 353 -11.72 -46.84 2.64
CA LYS A 353 -10.35 -46.86 3.21
C LYS A 353 -10.37 -46.61 4.72
N ALA A 354 -11.22 -47.37 5.42
CA ALA A 354 -11.56 -47.14 6.83
C ALA A 354 -10.35 -47.08 7.78
N SER A 355 -9.38 -48.00 7.68
CA SER A 355 -8.22 -48.04 8.59
C SER A 355 -7.31 -46.80 8.45
N LEU A 356 -7.03 -46.35 7.23
CA LEU A 356 -6.29 -45.11 6.99
C LEU A 356 -7.08 -43.90 7.47
N ALA A 357 -8.39 -43.87 7.21
CA ALA A 357 -9.25 -42.79 7.66
C ALA A 357 -9.32 -42.68 9.20
N GLU A 358 -9.37 -43.80 9.92
CA GLU A 358 -9.28 -43.84 11.38
C GLU A 358 -7.93 -43.32 11.90
N LYS A 359 -6.82 -43.71 11.25
CA LYS A 359 -5.48 -43.18 11.56
C LYS A 359 -5.40 -41.65 11.37
N LEU A 360 -5.96 -41.12 10.27
CA LEU A 360 -6.00 -39.67 10.01
C LEU A 360 -6.94 -38.90 10.95
N GLU A 361 -8.12 -39.44 11.28
CA GLU A 361 -9.02 -38.79 12.26
C GLU A 361 -8.33 -38.69 13.62
N LYS A 362 -7.71 -39.79 14.09
CA LYS A 362 -6.98 -39.81 15.37
C LYS A 362 -5.88 -38.75 15.41
N TRP A 363 -5.04 -38.67 14.37
CA TRP A 363 -4.01 -37.62 14.28
C TRP A 363 -4.61 -36.21 14.29
N GLY A 364 -5.68 -35.98 13.53
CA GLY A 364 -6.35 -34.68 13.49
C GLY A 364 -7.05 -34.30 14.80
N GLU A 365 -7.64 -35.26 15.53
CA GLU A 365 -8.20 -35.05 16.86
C GLU A 365 -7.13 -34.76 17.91
N THR A 366 -6.00 -35.49 17.87
CA THR A 366 -4.83 -35.24 18.73
C THR A 366 -4.29 -33.83 18.49
N LEU A 367 -3.99 -33.47 17.24
CA LEU A 367 -3.45 -32.14 16.90
C LEU A 367 -4.41 -31.01 17.22
N ARG A 368 -5.71 -31.21 16.97
CA ARG A 368 -6.73 -30.23 17.34
C ARG A 368 -6.73 -29.98 18.84
N SER A 369 -6.69 -31.05 19.64
CA SER A 369 -6.69 -30.96 21.10
C SER A 369 -5.41 -30.28 21.61
N ALA A 370 -4.25 -30.66 21.06
CA ALA A 370 -2.95 -30.06 21.35
C ALA A 370 -2.90 -28.55 21.08
N VAL A 371 -3.51 -28.08 19.98
CA VAL A 371 -3.62 -26.64 19.67
C VAL A 371 -4.48 -25.90 20.69
N TRP A 372 -5.57 -26.51 21.18
CA TRP A 372 -6.39 -25.89 22.23
C TRP A 372 -5.71 -25.91 23.61
N GLU A 373 -4.96 -26.96 23.93
CA GLU A 373 -4.31 -27.14 25.24
C GLU A 373 -3.03 -26.31 25.37
N HIS A 374 -2.16 -26.32 24.35
CA HIS A 374 -0.84 -25.69 24.40
C HIS A 374 -0.73 -24.43 23.54
N GLY A 375 -1.57 -24.28 22.51
CA GLY A 375 -1.59 -23.10 21.65
C GLY A 375 -2.35 -21.90 22.23
N VAL A 376 -3.14 -22.10 23.30
CA VAL A 376 -3.91 -21.01 23.96
C VAL A 376 -3.17 -20.52 25.21
N VAL A 377 -2.92 -19.22 25.28
CA VAL A 377 -2.21 -18.56 26.38
C VAL A 377 -2.99 -17.37 26.96
N THR A 378 -2.76 -17.05 28.23
CA THR A 378 -3.39 -15.89 28.89
C THR A 378 -2.58 -14.62 28.63
N HIS A 379 -3.07 -13.74 27.76
CA HIS A 379 -2.48 -12.41 27.55
C HIS A 379 -3.07 -11.38 28.53
N ALA A 380 -2.21 -10.64 29.25
CA ALA A 380 -2.59 -9.72 30.33
C ALA A 380 -3.67 -8.68 29.96
N LYS A 381 -3.69 -8.22 28.70
CA LYS A 381 -4.69 -7.25 28.19
C LYS A 381 -5.89 -7.88 27.48
N TYR A 382 -5.74 -9.06 26.89
CA TYR A 382 -6.73 -9.62 25.94
C TYR A 382 -7.41 -10.89 26.47
N GLY A 383 -7.01 -11.42 27.62
CA GLY A 383 -7.49 -12.70 28.14
C GLY A 383 -6.88 -13.88 27.37
N GLN A 384 -7.64 -14.96 27.22
CA GLN A 384 -7.22 -16.12 26.44
C GLN A 384 -7.09 -15.74 24.95
N VAL A 385 -5.93 -16.01 24.36
CA VAL A 385 -5.58 -15.80 22.95
C VAL A 385 -4.79 -17.01 22.44
N PHE A 386 -4.74 -17.21 21.13
CA PHE A 386 -3.77 -18.13 20.54
C PHE A 386 -2.37 -17.48 20.50
N ALA A 387 -1.35 -18.25 20.87
CA ALA A 387 0.03 -17.96 20.55
C ALA A 387 0.32 -18.29 19.08
N TYR A 388 1.32 -17.64 18.49
CA TYR A 388 1.78 -17.91 17.13
C TYR A 388 2.68 -19.16 17.09
N GLU A 389 3.59 -19.25 18.06
CA GLU A 389 4.49 -20.38 18.28
C GLU A 389 4.64 -20.66 19.78
N VAL A 390 4.88 -21.92 20.14
CA VAL A 390 5.18 -22.36 21.51
C VAL A 390 6.29 -23.41 21.51
N ASP A 391 6.95 -23.64 22.67
CA ASP A 391 8.02 -24.65 22.82
C ASP A 391 7.59 -25.91 23.63
N GLY A 392 6.43 -25.85 24.28
CA GLY A 392 5.96 -26.87 25.22
C GLY A 392 6.61 -26.84 26.62
N TYR A 393 7.63 -26.00 26.85
CA TYR A 393 8.18 -25.72 28.18
C TYR A 393 7.43 -24.58 28.90
N GLY A 394 6.63 -23.82 28.16
CA GLY A 394 5.81 -22.71 28.65
C GLY A 394 6.15 -21.36 28.01
N SER A 395 7.11 -21.33 27.08
CA SER A 395 7.36 -20.14 26.25
C SER A 395 6.32 -20.05 25.14
N ALA A 396 5.90 -18.84 24.83
CA ALA A 396 4.97 -18.55 23.74
C ALA A 396 5.34 -17.23 23.05
N ILE A 397 5.32 -17.22 21.72
CA ILE A 397 5.43 -15.99 20.92
C ILE A 397 4.03 -15.47 20.62
N VAL A 398 3.81 -14.20 20.96
CA VAL A 398 2.55 -13.49 20.73
C VAL A 398 2.76 -12.51 19.56
N MET A 399 2.32 -12.92 18.37
CA MET A 399 2.39 -12.18 17.11
C MET A 399 1.37 -12.74 16.11
N ASP A 400 1.34 -12.22 14.88
CA ASP A 400 0.86 -12.95 13.70
C ASP A 400 1.62 -12.49 12.46
N ASP A 401 1.67 -13.34 11.44
CA ASP A 401 2.26 -13.06 10.13
C ASP A 401 1.16 -12.95 9.05
N ALA A 402 1.50 -12.39 7.88
CA ALA A 402 0.56 -12.24 6.76
C ALA A 402 0.34 -13.55 5.98
N ASN A 403 1.34 -14.44 5.93
CA ASN A 403 1.30 -15.63 5.09
C ASN A 403 0.33 -16.68 5.65
N TYR A 404 -0.42 -17.33 4.75
CA TYR A 404 -1.39 -18.37 5.11
C TYR A 404 -0.70 -19.74 5.21
N PRO A 405 -0.91 -20.52 6.30
CA PRO A 405 -1.83 -20.29 7.41
C PRO A 405 -1.32 -19.31 8.50
N SER A 406 -2.20 -18.42 8.95
CA SER A 406 -1.97 -17.45 10.04
C SER A 406 -3.04 -17.54 11.13
N LEU A 407 -2.84 -16.87 12.28
CA LEU A 407 -3.86 -16.83 13.35
C LEU A 407 -5.13 -16.10 12.90
N LEU A 408 -4.98 -15.05 12.08
CA LEU A 408 -6.11 -14.36 11.45
C LEU A 408 -6.94 -15.30 10.54
N ALA A 409 -6.32 -16.33 9.97
CA ALA A 409 -6.94 -17.27 9.05
C ALA A 409 -7.59 -18.51 9.72
N LEU A 410 -7.53 -18.66 11.06
CA LEU A 410 -8.07 -19.84 11.76
C LEU A 410 -9.54 -20.20 11.40
N PRO A 411 -10.46 -19.23 11.21
CA PRO A 411 -11.81 -19.56 10.74
C PRO A 411 -11.91 -19.83 9.24
N LEU A 412 -11.03 -19.25 8.42
CA LEU A 412 -10.96 -19.50 6.97
C LEU A 412 -10.51 -20.95 6.70
N MET A 413 -9.56 -21.44 7.51
CA MET A 413 -9.18 -22.86 7.55
C MET A 413 -10.30 -23.78 8.08
N GLY A 414 -11.34 -23.25 8.73
CA GLY A 414 -12.35 -24.06 9.42
C GLY A 414 -11.88 -24.67 10.76
N PHE A 415 -10.80 -24.15 11.36
CA PHE A 415 -10.33 -24.62 12.67
C PHE A 415 -11.26 -24.18 13.82
N CYS A 416 -11.74 -22.93 13.81
CA CYS A 416 -12.68 -22.40 14.79
C CYS A 416 -13.75 -21.52 14.10
N GLY A 417 -14.82 -21.16 14.81
CA GLY A 417 -15.80 -20.21 14.29
C GLY A 417 -15.30 -18.77 14.35
N ILE A 418 -15.81 -17.87 13.49
CA ILE A 418 -15.53 -16.42 13.60
C ILE A 418 -16.01 -15.82 14.93
N GLU A 419 -17.01 -16.49 15.54
CA GLU A 419 -17.64 -16.10 16.79
C GLU A 419 -16.92 -16.63 18.04
N ASP A 420 -15.91 -17.48 17.88
CA ASP A 420 -15.15 -18.05 19.00
C ASP A 420 -14.49 -16.95 19.84
N PRO A 421 -14.61 -16.98 21.18
CA PRO A 421 -14.13 -15.91 22.04
C PRO A 421 -12.60 -15.80 22.06
N ILE A 422 -11.88 -16.93 21.97
CA ILE A 422 -10.40 -16.95 21.97
C ILE A 422 -9.90 -16.42 20.63
N TYR A 423 -10.51 -16.83 19.51
CA TYR A 423 -10.24 -16.24 18.20
C TYR A 423 -10.54 -14.73 18.18
N LYS A 424 -11.67 -14.26 18.72
CA LYS A 424 -12.00 -12.82 18.77
C LYS A 424 -10.97 -12.01 19.55
N ASN A 425 -10.51 -12.51 20.69
CA ASN A 425 -9.44 -11.89 21.47
C ASN A 425 -8.13 -11.87 20.67
N THR A 426 -7.79 -12.98 20.01
CA THR A 426 -6.60 -13.11 19.15
C THR A 426 -6.66 -12.14 17.98
N ARG A 427 -7.76 -12.10 17.22
CA ARG A 427 -7.98 -11.15 16.12
C ARG A 427 -7.85 -9.70 16.56
N LYS A 428 -8.36 -9.35 17.74
CA LYS A 428 -8.21 -8.00 18.31
C LYS A 428 -6.75 -7.70 18.64
N MET A 429 -6.04 -8.66 19.24
CA MET A 429 -4.62 -8.55 19.59
C MET A 429 -3.74 -8.38 18.35
N ILE A 430 -3.89 -9.23 17.35
CA ILE A 430 -3.02 -9.29 16.18
C ILE A 430 -3.22 -8.14 15.19
N LEU A 431 -4.38 -7.47 15.26
CA LEU A 431 -4.70 -6.25 14.52
C LEU A 431 -4.50 -4.97 15.36
N GLU A 432 -3.75 -5.05 16.47
CA GLU A 432 -3.38 -3.89 17.27
C GLU A 432 -1.85 -3.79 17.45
N LYS A 433 -1.30 -2.58 17.33
CA LYS A 433 0.14 -2.30 17.37
C LYS A 433 0.86 -2.71 18.67
N LEU A 434 0.11 -2.80 19.76
CA LEU A 434 0.61 -3.27 21.06
C LEU A 434 0.38 -4.77 21.30
N GLY A 435 -0.34 -5.46 20.40
CA GLY A 435 -0.63 -6.90 20.50
C GLY A 435 0.10 -7.77 19.47
N ASN A 436 0.58 -7.21 18.35
CA ASN A 436 1.45 -7.91 17.40
C ASN A 436 2.61 -7.00 16.95
N PRO A 437 3.89 -7.39 17.15
CA PRO A 437 5.04 -6.59 16.72
C PRO A 437 5.16 -6.45 15.19
N TYR A 438 4.51 -7.31 14.41
CA TYR A 438 4.46 -7.26 12.95
C TYR A 438 3.18 -6.57 12.42
N TYR A 439 2.27 -6.13 13.31
CA TYR A 439 1.16 -5.26 12.89
C TYR A 439 1.70 -3.86 12.55
N LEU A 440 2.07 -3.69 11.29
CA LEU A 440 2.57 -2.43 10.77
C LEU A 440 1.43 -1.45 10.58
N LYS A 441 1.43 -0.40 11.41
CA LYS A 441 0.78 0.86 11.07
C LYS A 441 1.86 1.82 10.49
N GLY A 442 1.70 2.27 9.23
CA GLY A 442 2.61 3.12 8.42
C GLY A 442 2.05 4.50 8.01
N LYS A 443 1.82 4.75 6.70
CA LYS A 443 1.26 6.00 6.13
C LYS A 443 -0.18 5.78 5.63
N ASP A 444 -0.43 4.65 4.98
CA ASP A 444 -1.78 4.14 4.76
C ASP A 444 -2.37 3.55 6.07
N PHE A 445 -2.01 4.17 7.23
CA PHE A 445 -1.97 3.66 8.60
C PHE A 445 -1.32 4.72 9.61
N GLU A 446 -0.55 4.36 10.68
CA GLU A 446 -0.13 5.30 11.78
C GLU A 446 1.33 5.27 12.36
N GLY A 447 1.75 6.41 12.94
CA GLY A 447 2.86 6.60 13.92
C GLY A 447 2.48 7.75 14.89
N ILE A 448 3.39 8.31 15.71
CA ILE A 448 3.07 9.48 16.58
C ILE A 448 3.67 10.79 16.03
N GLY A 449 2.89 11.88 16.11
CA GLY A 449 3.23 13.26 15.74
C GLY A 449 1.99 13.99 15.22
N ALA A 450 1.80 15.27 15.55
CA ALA A 450 0.66 16.08 15.11
C ALA A 450 1.01 17.00 13.93
N ILE A 451 0.02 17.26 13.07
CA ILE A 451 0.10 18.22 11.96
C ILE A 451 -0.83 19.38 12.27
N TRP A 452 -0.26 20.54 12.54
CA TRP A 452 -0.98 21.77 12.84
C TRP A 452 -1.32 22.49 11.53
N ILE A 453 -2.60 22.56 11.18
CA ILE A 453 -3.07 23.15 9.92
C ILE A 453 -3.80 24.46 10.24
N ILE A 454 -3.43 25.56 9.58
CA ILE A 454 -4.16 26.84 9.68
C ILE A 454 -5.61 26.67 9.21
N ALA A 455 -6.57 27.18 9.96
CA ALA A 455 -8.00 27.12 9.64
C ALA A 455 -8.55 28.53 9.40
N PRO A 456 -9.14 28.84 8.23
CA PRO A 456 -9.44 27.91 7.14
C PRO A 456 -8.19 27.54 6.30
N CYS A 457 -8.13 26.29 5.83
CA CYS A 457 -7.01 25.76 5.06
C CYS A 457 -7.30 25.67 3.56
N TYR A 458 -6.27 25.44 2.73
CA TYR A 458 -6.47 24.92 1.39
C TYR A 458 -7.12 23.52 1.47
N TYR A 459 -8.30 23.34 0.85
CA TYR A 459 -9.12 22.12 0.98
C TYR A 459 -8.40 20.79 0.69
N LEU A 460 -7.41 20.75 -0.22
CA LEU A 460 -6.64 19.52 -0.47
C LEU A 460 -5.46 19.31 0.50
N ALA A 461 -5.13 20.27 1.36
CA ALA A 461 -4.03 20.12 2.31
C ALA A 461 -4.27 18.96 3.28
N CYS A 462 -5.49 18.84 3.81
CA CYS A 462 -5.90 17.73 4.67
C CYS A 462 -5.67 16.38 3.97
N GLY A 463 -6.23 16.20 2.77
CA GLY A 463 -6.01 14.99 1.95
C GLY A 463 -4.52 14.70 1.69
N ILE A 464 -3.71 15.71 1.34
CA ILE A 464 -2.26 15.55 1.12
C ILE A 464 -1.53 15.05 2.38
N PHE A 465 -1.95 15.46 3.59
CA PHE A 465 -1.42 14.96 4.86
C PHE A 465 -2.06 13.64 5.31
N GLU A 466 -3.30 13.35 4.94
CA GLU A 466 -3.98 12.07 5.20
C GLU A 466 -3.36 10.95 4.36
N ASP A 467 -3.35 11.13 3.04
CA ASP A 467 -2.50 10.39 2.10
C ASP A 467 -1.06 10.37 2.61
N SER A 468 -0.58 11.52 3.13
CA SER A 468 0.66 11.79 3.88
C SER A 468 1.03 10.82 5.02
N GLY A 469 0.08 10.05 5.55
CA GLY A 469 0.29 9.22 6.73
C GLY A 469 0.05 9.92 8.05
N PHE A 470 -0.68 11.03 7.98
CA PHE A 470 -1.05 11.85 9.10
C PHE A 470 -2.57 11.88 9.35
N ALA A 471 -3.32 10.94 8.77
CA ALA A 471 -4.71 10.67 9.13
C ALA A 471 -4.89 10.53 10.65
N GLY A 472 -5.92 11.18 11.20
CA GLY A 472 -6.20 11.27 12.64
C GLY A 472 -5.24 12.16 13.45
N LYS A 473 -4.20 12.74 12.85
CA LYS A 473 -3.21 13.62 13.51
C LYS A 473 -3.30 15.08 13.09
N LEU A 474 -4.17 15.42 12.14
CA LEU A 474 -4.44 16.80 11.78
C LEU A 474 -5.09 17.50 12.97
N ARG A 475 -4.68 18.74 13.24
CA ARG A 475 -5.20 19.59 14.31
C ARG A 475 -5.34 20.99 13.76
N ALA A 476 -6.52 21.57 13.87
CA ALA A 476 -6.77 22.90 13.36
C ALA A 476 -6.12 23.95 14.26
N VAL A 477 -5.66 25.04 13.67
CA VAL A 477 -5.23 26.24 14.40
C VAL A 477 -5.90 27.44 13.73
N PRO A 478 -6.75 28.20 14.44
CA PRO A 478 -7.47 29.32 13.84
C PRO A 478 -6.50 30.40 13.33
N GLU A 479 -6.94 31.17 12.34
CA GLU A 479 -6.30 32.42 11.96
C GLU A 479 -6.92 33.64 12.67
N ASP A 480 -6.09 34.62 13.01
CA ASP A 480 -6.49 35.99 13.33
C ASP A 480 -6.24 36.92 12.11
N ASP A 481 -6.29 38.25 12.30
CA ASP A 481 -6.10 39.24 11.23
C ASP A 481 -4.67 39.27 10.63
N GLU A 482 -3.70 38.60 11.23
CA GLU A 482 -2.33 38.43 10.72
C GLU A 482 -2.03 36.99 10.25
N GLY A 483 -3.03 36.10 10.18
CA GLY A 483 -2.84 34.68 9.83
C GLY A 483 -2.84 33.78 11.05
N ILE A 484 -2.09 32.67 11.04
CA ILE A 484 -2.16 31.62 12.09
C ILE A 484 -1.97 32.19 13.51
N ASP A 485 -2.88 31.87 14.42
CA ASP A 485 -2.81 32.25 15.84
C ASP A 485 -1.67 31.49 16.53
N LEU A 486 -0.59 32.21 16.85
CA LEU A 486 0.60 31.62 17.49
C LEU A 486 0.40 31.31 18.96
N VAL A 487 -0.53 31.97 19.65
CA VAL A 487 -0.84 31.68 21.06
C VAL A 487 -1.58 30.35 21.15
N VAL A 488 -2.59 30.15 20.29
CA VAL A 488 -3.30 28.86 20.19
C VAL A 488 -2.37 27.75 19.71
N LEU A 489 -1.55 27.98 18.68
CA LEU A 489 -0.55 27.02 18.21
C LEU A 489 0.41 26.61 19.32
N GLN A 490 1.01 27.58 20.03
CA GLN A 490 1.96 27.30 21.10
C GLN A 490 1.32 26.55 22.27
N ASN A 491 0.08 26.90 22.64
CA ASN A 491 -0.64 26.20 23.71
C ASN A 491 -0.96 24.75 23.32
N LYS A 492 -1.54 24.51 22.13
CA LYS A 492 -1.82 23.15 21.64
C LYS A 492 -0.55 22.30 21.51
N ILE A 493 0.57 22.88 21.05
CA ILE A 493 1.88 22.20 21.03
C ILE A 493 2.32 21.83 22.45
N ARG A 494 2.26 22.76 23.39
CA ARG A 494 2.67 22.53 24.79
C ARG A 494 1.80 21.48 25.48
N GLU A 495 0.50 21.48 25.25
CA GLU A 495 -0.43 20.46 25.76
C GLU A 495 -0.02 19.06 25.26
N LEU A 496 0.22 18.92 23.95
CA LEU A 496 0.68 17.66 23.36
C LEU A 496 2.06 17.21 23.88
N GLU A 497 2.96 18.16 24.17
CA GLU A 497 4.28 17.86 24.73
C GLU A 497 4.26 17.57 26.24
N GLN A 498 3.23 18.03 26.97
CA GLN A 498 3.06 17.82 28.40
C GLN A 498 2.30 16.54 28.76
N ASP A 499 1.65 15.89 27.80
CA ASP A 499 1.02 14.57 28.00
C ASP A 499 2.07 13.46 28.20
N LYS A 500 2.53 13.36 29.45
CA LYS A 500 3.64 12.49 29.86
C LYS A 500 3.32 11.00 29.87
N GLN A 501 2.09 10.57 29.56
CA GLN A 501 1.75 9.14 29.49
C GLN A 501 2.14 8.49 28.14
N ALA A 502 2.41 9.29 27.10
CA ALA A 502 2.69 8.79 25.75
C ALA A 502 4.19 8.58 25.43
N LYS A 503 4.91 7.71 26.18
CA LYS A 503 6.27 7.24 25.78
C LYS A 503 6.46 5.75 26.05
N PRO A 504 6.88 5.00 25.02
CA PRO A 504 8.31 4.70 24.90
C PRO A 504 9.07 5.74 24.05
N GLN A 505 10.38 5.85 24.26
CA GLN A 505 11.24 6.48 23.26
C GLN A 505 11.27 5.60 22.00
N LEU A 506 10.52 6.00 20.98
CA LEU A 506 10.59 5.38 19.65
C LEU A 506 12.03 5.48 19.13
N LYS A 507 12.66 4.33 18.87
CA LYS A 507 13.88 4.32 18.05
C LYS A 507 13.52 4.88 16.66
N PRO A 508 14.34 5.77 16.07
CA PRO A 508 14.16 6.21 14.69
C PRO A 508 14.03 5.00 13.73
N VAL A 509 12.85 4.81 13.14
CA VAL A 509 12.57 3.70 12.20
C VAL A 509 13.27 3.92 10.86
N LYS A 510 13.54 5.17 10.50
CA LYS A 510 14.52 5.52 9.46
C LYS A 510 15.86 5.74 10.14
N PRO A 511 16.98 5.20 9.60
CA PRO A 511 18.30 5.51 10.12
C PRO A 511 18.51 7.04 10.10
N HIS A 512 19.08 7.57 11.17
CA HIS A 512 19.50 8.97 11.22
C HIS A 512 20.80 9.13 10.43
N ASP A 513 20.70 9.06 9.10
CA ASP A 513 21.78 9.41 8.19
C ASP A 513 21.94 10.94 8.10
N THR A 514 23.03 11.40 7.48
CA THR A 514 23.33 12.84 7.34
C THR A 514 22.41 13.59 6.36
N THR A 515 21.37 12.94 5.82
CA THR A 515 20.45 13.50 4.81
C THR A 515 19.01 13.62 5.30
N ARG A 516 18.68 13.18 6.54
CA ARG A 516 17.30 13.24 7.07
C ARG A 516 17.25 13.78 8.51
N LYS A 517 16.30 14.67 8.79
CA LYS A 517 15.93 15.14 10.14
C LYS A 517 14.53 14.69 10.52
N LEU A 518 14.33 14.39 11.81
CA LEU A 518 13.02 14.13 12.39
C LEU A 518 12.55 15.36 13.17
N TYR A 519 11.43 15.93 12.71
CA TYR A 519 10.71 17.00 13.40
C TYR A 519 9.68 16.39 14.35
N ARG A 520 9.39 17.07 15.47
CA ARG A 520 8.36 16.64 16.44
C ARG A 520 6.94 16.97 15.97
N HIS A 521 6.83 18.09 15.27
CA HIS A 521 5.59 18.67 14.78
C HIS A 521 5.76 19.09 13.32
N VAL A 522 4.65 19.20 12.59
CA VAL A 522 4.61 19.90 11.30
C VAL A 522 3.54 20.97 11.39
N VAL A 523 3.79 22.15 10.82
CA VAL A 523 2.83 23.26 10.71
C VAL A 523 2.62 23.53 9.23
N TYR A 524 1.39 23.52 8.73
CA TYR A 524 1.06 23.88 7.35
C TYR A 524 0.32 25.22 7.29
N ILE A 525 0.80 26.12 6.43
CA ILE A 525 0.30 27.48 6.26
C ILE A 525 0.36 27.93 4.80
N VAL A 526 -0.46 28.94 4.46
CA VAL A 526 -0.36 29.71 3.21
C VAL A 526 0.02 31.15 3.60
N PRO A 527 1.32 31.53 3.65
CA PRO A 527 1.75 32.77 4.32
C PRO A 527 1.37 34.07 3.59
N THR A 528 1.21 34.00 2.28
CA THR A 528 0.95 35.14 1.39
C THR A 528 -0.35 34.90 0.62
N CYS A 529 -1.30 35.84 0.71
CA CYS A 529 -2.58 35.81 0.01
C CYS A 529 -3.33 34.46 0.12
N ALA A 530 -3.50 33.99 1.36
CA ALA A 530 -3.93 32.65 1.73
C ALA A 530 -5.17 32.13 0.98
N ASN A 531 -5.20 30.83 0.68
CA ASN A 531 -6.40 30.15 0.19
C ASN A 531 -7.09 29.45 1.37
N PRO A 532 -8.34 29.80 1.74
CA PRO A 532 -9.24 30.69 1.02
C PRO A 532 -9.26 32.16 1.50
N SER A 533 -8.75 32.46 2.70
CA SER A 533 -9.07 33.70 3.42
C SER A 533 -8.57 34.98 2.75
N GLY A 534 -7.48 34.89 1.98
CA GLY A 534 -6.77 35.99 1.33
C GLY A 534 -5.74 36.69 2.22
N LYS A 535 -5.44 36.17 3.43
CA LYS A 535 -4.51 36.80 4.41
C LYS A 535 -3.06 36.74 3.94
N THR A 536 -2.30 37.79 4.23
CA THR A 536 -0.84 37.80 4.16
C THR A 536 -0.31 38.04 5.58
N MET A 537 0.48 37.10 6.10
CA MET A 537 1.09 37.22 7.41
C MET A 537 2.07 38.38 7.47
N SER A 538 1.97 39.21 8.51
CA SER A 538 2.90 40.33 8.75
C SER A 538 4.33 39.83 8.96
N LEU A 539 5.32 40.69 8.74
CA LEU A 539 6.73 40.34 8.96
C LEU A 539 6.97 39.81 10.38
N ARG A 540 6.44 40.53 11.38
CA ARG A 540 6.49 40.15 12.78
C ARG A 540 5.92 38.75 13.01
N ARG A 541 4.72 38.46 12.48
CA ARG A 541 4.06 37.14 12.63
C ARG A 541 4.90 36.01 12.01
N ARG A 542 5.56 36.28 10.88
CA ARG A 542 6.48 35.33 10.23
C ARG A 542 7.72 35.07 11.10
N GLU A 543 8.33 36.12 11.65
CA GLU A 543 9.49 36.02 12.57
C GLU A 543 9.12 35.22 13.84
N GLU A 544 8.00 35.56 14.50
CA GLU A 544 7.51 34.87 15.68
C GLU A 544 7.25 33.37 15.42
N LEU A 545 6.72 32.99 14.24
CA LEU A 545 6.52 31.59 13.87
C LEU A 545 7.85 30.86 13.60
N VAL A 546 8.85 31.52 12.99
CA VAL A 546 10.19 30.92 12.81
C VAL A 546 10.86 30.66 14.16
N HIS A 547 10.69 31.55 15.13
CA HIS A 547 11.18 31.32 16.50
C HIS A 547 10.43 30.16 17.18
N LEU A 548 9.10 30.12 17.13
CA LEU A 548 8.30 29.02 17.66
C LEU A 548 8.70 27.65 17.07
N ALA A 549 8.96 27.61 15.76
CA ALA A 549 9.34 26.40 15.05
C ALA A 549 10.70 25.85 15.51
N ARG A 550 11.66 26.74 15.83
CA ARG A 550 12.94 26.38 16.43
C ARG A 550 12.73 25.79 17.82
N ASP A 551 12.00 26.50 18.69
CA ASP A 551 11.82 26.14 20.11
C ASP A 551 11.14 24.77 20.32
N HIS A 552 10.23 24.40 19.43
CA HIS A 552 9.47 23.13 19.53
C HIS A 552 9.93 22.04 18.55
N ASN A 553 10.99 22.27 17.76
CA ASN A 553 11.41 21.38 16.67
C ASN A 553 10.27 21.04 15.68
N ALA A 554 9.59 22.06 15.17
CA ALA A 554 8.51 21.94 14.20
C ALA A 554 8.99 22.26 12.78
N LEU A 555 8.50 21.53 11.77
CA LEU A 555 8.69 21.88 10.36
C LEU A 555 7.52 22.73 9.87
N VAL A 556 7.78 23.97 9.46
CA VAL A 556 6.78 24.86 8.83
C VAL A 556 6.80 24.68 7.32
N VAL A 557 5.75 24.08 6.79
CA VAL A 557 5.49 23.90 5.36
C VAL A 557 4.66 25.07 4.86
N CYS A 558 5.27 25.92 4.03
CA CYS A 558 4.68 27.14 3.50
C CYS A 558 4.22 26.90 2.05
N ASP A 559 2.93 27.07 1.77
CA ASP A 559 2.38 26.98 0.42
C ASP A 559 2.49 28.34 -0.30
N ASP A 560 3.72 28.73 -0.66
CA ASP A 560 4.07 30.06 -1.18
C ASP A 560 3.69 30.27 -2.67
N VAL A 561 2.64 29.60 -3.16
CA VAL A 561 2.23 29.60 -4.58
C VAL A 561 1.63 30.92 -5.06
N TYR A 562 1.32 31.85 -4.15
CA TYR A 562 0.79 33.19 -4.45
C TYR A 562 1.80 34.33 -4.23
N ASP A 563 3.03 34.05 -3.79
CA ASP A 563 3.95 35.08 -3.30
C ASP A 563 4.31 36.15 -4.36
N PHE A 564 4.39 35.75 -5.63
CA PHE A 564 4.64 36.66 -6.74
C PHE A 564 3.40 37.44 -7.23
N LEU A 565 2.19 37.04 -6.81
CA LEU A 565 0.90 37.51 -7.31
C LEU A 565 0.28 38.57 -6.40
N GLN A 566 1.00 39.66 -6.19
CA GLN A 566 0.61 40.78 -5.33
C GLN A 566 0.65 42.10 -6.09
N TRP A 567 -0.28 43.00 -5.78
CA TRP A 567 -0.42 44.32 -6.41
C TRP A 567 -0.94 45.36 -5.42
N SER A 568 -0.72 46.63 -5.75
CA SER A 568 -1.32 47.74 -5.02
C SER A 568 -2.82 47.84 -5.30
N VAL A 569 -3.61 48.10 -4.25
CA VAL A 569 -5.01 48.52 -4.37
C VAL A 569 -5.17 50.02 -4.12
N ASP A 570 -4.06 50.75 -4.04
CA ASP A 570 -4.03 52.21 -4.03
C ASP A 570 -4.31 52.76 -5.44
N PRO A 571 -5.35 53.59 -5.66
CA PRO A 571 -5.63 54.19 -6.97
C PRO A 571 -4.49 55.06 -7.50
N GLU A 572 -3.59 55.55 -6.65
CA GLU A 572 -2.47 56.41 -7.04
C GLU A 572 -1.20 55.63 -7.44
N ASP A 573 -1.15 54.32 -7.22
CA ASP A 573 0.00 53.44 -7.53
C ASP A 573 -0.36 52.37 -8.59
N GLU A 574 -0.87 52.81 -9.74
CA GLU A 574 -1.15 51.94 -10.90
C GLU A 574 0.11 51.25 -11.47
N GLN A 575 1.31 51.72 -11.11
CA GLN A 575 2.59 51.20 -11.59
C GLN A 575 3.23 50.16 -10.65
N GLY A 576 2.68 49.96 -9.45
CA GLY A 576 3.12 48.92 -8.50
C GLY A 576 4.56 49.12 -8.01
N ASN A 577 4.95 50.37 -7.75
CA ASN A 577 6.35 50.73 -7.48
C ASN A 577 6.77 50.55 -6.00
N ARG A 578 5.90 50.06 -5.11
CA ARG A 578 6.23 49.97 -3.68
C ARG A 578 7.07 48.76 -3.32
N SER A 579 8.08 48.96 -2.48
CA SER A 579 8.95 47.91 -1.93
C SER A 579 8.27 47.03 -0.87
N ASP A 580 7.14 47.48 -0.29
CA ASP A 580 6.37 46.71 0.70
C ASP A 580 5.45 45.64 0.07
N LEU A 581 5.34 45.58 -1.26
CA LEU A 581 4.52 44.61 -1.99
C LEU A 581 4.92 43.14 -1.77
N ARG A 582 6.15 42.87 -1.33
CA ARG A 582 6.63 41.51 -1.05
C ARG A 582 7.40 41.47 0.27
N LEU A 583 6.83 40.80 1.26
CA LEU A 583 7.51 40.46 2.51
C LEU A 583 8.46 39.26 2.29
N PRO A 584 9.57 39.14 3.03
CA PRO A 584 10.40 37.95 2.97
C PRO A 584 9.59 36.71 3.40
N ARG A 585 9.86 35.57 2.75
CA ARG A 585 9.24 34.28 3.11
C ARG A 585 9.88 33.72 4.37
N LEU A 586 9.23 32.76 5.01
CA LEU A 586 9.74 32.20 6.27
C LEU A 586 11.11 31.54 6.11
N CYS A 587 11.40 30.94 4.94
CA CYS A 587 12.73 30.39 4.64
C CYS A 587 13.81 31.45 4.37
N ASP A 588 13.43 32.67 3.98
CA ASP A 588 14.35 33.80 3.84
C ASP A 588 14.67 34.42 5.22
N ILE A 589 13.66 34.49 6.11
CA ILE A 589 13.81 34.88 7.53
C ILE A 589 14.65 33.86 8.30
N GLU A 590 14.38 32.56 8.15
CA GLU A 590 15.21 31.52 8.77
C GLU A 590 16.68 31.61 8.30
N ARG A 591 16.89 31.90 7.01
CA ARG A 591 18.24 32.04 6.44
C ARG A 591 18.97 33.28 6.99
N SER A 592 18.27 34.40 7.23
CA SER A 592 18.88 35.61 7.80
C SER A 592 19.19 35.48 9.29
N LEU A 593 18.38 34.73 10.04
CA LEU A 593 18.60 34.39 11.46
C LEU A 593 19.73 33.37 11.69
N GLY A 594 20.28 32.76 10.63
CA GLY A 594 21.25 31.67 10.72
C GLY A 594 20.66 30.38 11.34
N PHE A 595 21.47 29.32 11.41
CA PHE A 595 21.03 28.04 11.99
C PHE A 595 20.94 28.11 13.52
N SER A 596 19.91 27.49 14.08
CA SER A 596 19.76 27.33 15.54
C SER A 596 20.82 26.40 16.10
N GLU A 597 21.30 26.65 17.33
CA GLU A 597 22.14 25.68 18.06
C GLU A 597 21.41 24.35 18.32
N GLN A 598 20.07 24.38 18.33
CA GLN A 598 19.20 23.20 18.43
C GLN A 598 19.08 22.43 17.11
N ASP A 599 19.70 22.92 16.03
CA ASP A 599 19.80 22.29 14.72
C ASP A 599 21.27 22.08 14.32
N PRO A 600 22.03 21.24 15.07
CA PRO A 600 23.46 21.03 14.80
C PRO A 600 23.71 20.51 13.38
N ASP A 601 22.72 19.80 12.82
CA ASP A 601 22.75 19.28 11.47
C ASP A 601 22.49 20.34 10.39
N LYS A 602 21.92 21.52 10.69
CA LYS A 602 21.65 22.59 9.71
C LYS A 602 20.59 22.22 8.65
N PHE A 603 19.51 21.55 9.06
CA PHE A 603 18.34 21.30 8.19
C PHE A 603 17.36 22.47 8.14
N GLY A 604 17.41 23.40 9.09
CA GLY A 604 16.37 24.41 9.29
C GLY A 604 15.07 23.81 9.83
N TYR A 605 14.03 24.64 9.77
CA TYR A 605 12.68 24.41 10.28
C TYR A 605 11.60 24.93 9.31
N THR A 606 11.97 25.53 8.18
CA THR A 606 11.04 26.10 7.21
C THR A 606 11.28 25.56 5.81
N VAL A 607 10.19 25.36 5.06
CA VAL A 607 10.23 24.96 3.66
C VAL A 607 9.16 25.72 2.87
N SER A 608 9.59 26.45 1.84
CA SER A 608 8.74 27.14 0.86
C SER A 608 8.43 26.20 -0.30
N ASN A 609 7.16 25.94 -0.56
CA ASN A 609 6.65 25.17 -1.68
C ASN A 609 6.05 26.11 -2.74
N GLY A 610 6.78 26.33 -3.83
CA GLY A 610 6.36 27.22 -4.93
C GLY A 610 5.77 26.47 -6.12
N SER A 611 4.90 27.13 -6.90
CA SER A 611 4.28 26.55 -8.09
C SER A 611 4.33 27.48 -9.30
N PHE A 612 4.82 26.98 -10.43
CA PHE A 612 4.74 27.69 -11.70
C PHE A 612 3.30 27.72 -12.25
N SER A 613 2.41 26.86 -11.73
CA SER A 613 1.04 26.73 -12.25
C SER A 613 0.16 27.96 -12.03
N LYS A 614 0.55 28.85 -11.10
CA LYS A 614 -0.16 30.11 -10.81
C LYS A 614 0.44 31.34 -11.51
N ILE A 615 1.69 31.24 -11.97
CA ILE A 615 2.48 32.37 -12.49
C ILE A 615 2.90 32.22 -13.97
N ALA A 616 2.85 31.00 -14.51
CA ALA A 616 3.15 30.67 -15.91
C ALA A 616 1.95 30.05 -16.65
N GLY A 617 1.13 29.22 -15.97
CA GLY A 617 -0.12 28.69 -16.51
C GLY A 617 -0.58 27.37 -15.87
N PRO A 618 -1.90 27.09 -15.76
CA PRO A 618 -2.45 26.02 -14.92
C PRO A 618 -2.04 24.60 -15.32
N GLY A 619 -1.75 24.37 -16.61
CA GLY A 619 -1.31 23.07 -17.13
C GLY A 619 0.17 22.74 -16.90
N VAL A 620 0.97 23.67 -16.39
CA VAL A 620 2.43 23.52 -16.26
C VAL A 620 2.83 22.44 -15.25
N ARG A 621 2.01 22.21 -14.22
CA ARG A 621 2.16 21.13 -13.20
C ARG A 621 3.58 20.92 -12.69
N THR A 622 4.32 22.02 -12.58
CA THR A 622 5.72 22.07 -12.12
C THR A 622 5.81 23.09 -11.00
N GLY A 623 6.61 22.77 -9.99
CA GLY A 623 6.87 23.63 -8.84
C GLY A 623 8.35 23.61 -8.48
N TRP A 624 8.68 24.23 -7.36
CA TRP A 624 10.04 24.20 -6.80
C TRP A 624 9.97 24.30 -5.28
N VAL A 625 11.05 23.92 -4.61
CA VAL A 625 11.16 23.93 -3.16
C VAL A 625 12.36 24.77 -2.74
N GLU A 626 12.17 25.68 -1.78
CA GLU A 626 13.24 26.47 -1.17
C GLU A 626 13.29 26.24 0.35
N ALA A 627 14.44 25.75 0.82
CA ALA A 627 14.72 25.47 2.23
C ALA A 627 16.23 25.61 2.49
N SER A 628 16.72 25.06 3.60
CA SER A 628 18.17 24.86 3.79
C SER A 628 18.75 23.91 2.72
N SER A 629 20.05 24.05 2.43
CA SER A 629 20.73 23.15 1.48
C SER A 629 20.61 21.68 1.89
N LYS A 630 20.66 21.36 3.19
CA LYS A 630 20.60 19.99 3.68
C LYS A 630 19.20 19.39 3.57
N PHE A 631 18.16 20.19 3.78
CA PHE A 631 16.78 19.77 3.53
C PHE A 631 16.54 19.49 2.04
N VAL A 632 16.98 20.38 1.15
CA VAL A 632 16.84 20.20 -0.31
C VAL A 632 17.60 18.96 -0.80
N ILE A 633 18.82 18.72 -0.30
CA ILE A 633 19.58 17.48 -0.58
C ILE A 633 18.85 16.24 -0.07
N GLY A 634 18.32 16.28 1.16
CA GLY A 634 17.53 15.20 1.74
C GLY A 634 16.27 14.85 0.94
N LEU A 635 15.57 15.87 0.45
CA LEU A 635 14.41 15.73 -0.43
C LEU A 635 14.78 15.13 -1.79
N GLY A 636 15.87 15.62 -2.41
CA GLY A 636 16.42 15.10 -3.66
C GLY A 636 16.88 13.64 -3.57
N ASN A 637 17.33 13.21 -2.38
CA ASN A 637 17.74 11.84 -2.07
C ASN A 637 16.59 10.91 -1.66
N THR A 638 15.32 11.30 -1.83
CA THR A 638 14.19 10.39 -1.68
C THR A 638 14.13 9.41 -2.85
N ALA A 639 13.71 8.15 -2.59
CA ALA A 639 13.68 7.11 -3.63
C ALA A 639 12.80 7.49 -4.84
N SER A 640 11.70 8.21 -4.60
CA SER A 640 10.83 8.79 -5.63
C SER A 640 11.57 9.74 -6.57
N THR A 641 12.48 10.57 -6.07
CA THR A 641 13.23 11.55 -6.87
C THR A 641 14.49 10.94 -7.49
N LEU A 642 15.21 10.07 -6.75
CA LEU A 642 16.39 9.37 -7.28
C LEU A 642 16.05 8.36 -8.37
N SER A 643 14.99 7.56 -8.19
CA SER A 643 14.60 6.51 -9.14
C SER A 643 13.62 7.00 -10.20
N GLY A 644 12.73 7.95 -9.87
CA GLY A 644 11.73 8.48 -10.80
C GLY A 644 12.19 9.69 -11.63
N GLY A 645 13.30 10.33 -11.24
CA GLY A 645 13.73 11.61 -11.80
C GLY A 645 12.85 12.78 -11.31
N ALA A 646 12.99 13.94 -11.96
CA ALA A 646 12.13 15.08 -11.62
C ALA A 646 10.75 14.94 -12.31
N PRO A 647 9.64 15.04 -11.55
CA PRO A 647 8.31 15.08 -12.16
C PRO A 647 8.20 16.29 -13.09
N SER A 648 7.72 16.06 -14.31
CA SER A 648 7.57 17.08 -15.37
C SER A 648 8.89 17.70 -15.90
N GLN A 649 9.94 16.88 -16.07
CA GLN A 649 11.26 17.29 -16.62
C GLN A 649 11.19 18.20 -17.87
N LEU A 650 10.27 17.96 -18.81
CA LEU A 650 10.10 18.79 -20.02
C LEU A 650 9.60 20.20 -19.67
N CYS A 651 8.57 20.32 -18.83
CA CYS A 651 8.07 21.61 -18.38
C CYS A 651 9.13 22.35 -17.56
N ALA A 652 9.88 21.64 -16.69
CA ALA A 652 11.00 22.20 -15.95
C ALA A 652 12.10 22.77 -16.86
N ALA A 653 12.42 22.10 -17.98
CA ALA A 653 13.39 22.61 -18.97
C ALA A 653 12.89 23.88 -19.67
N ILE A 654 11.61 23.92 -20.08
CA ILE A 654 10.98 25.09 -20.69
C ILE A 654 10.97 26.28 -19.70
N LEU A 655 10.59 26.03 -18.45
CA LEU A 655 10.62 27.04 -17.38
C LEU A 655 12.03 27.53 -17.06
N GLY A 656 13.03 26.65 -17.11
CA GLY A 656 14.44 27.03 -16.95
C GLY A 656 14.86 28.09 -17.97
N GLU A 657 14.40 27.97 -19.23
CA GLU A 657 14.68 28.96 -20.27
C GLU A 657 13.89 30.26 -20.08
N THR A 658 12.62 30.22 -19.68
CA THR A 658 11.84 31.44 -19.41
C THR A 658 12.32 32.21 -18.18
N LEU A 659 12.88 31.50 -17.19
CA LEU A 659 13.59 32.10 -16.06
C LEU A 659 14.92 32.73 -16.48
N ARG A 660 15.73 32.01 -17.27
CA ARG A 660 17.06 32.47 -17.75
C ARG A 660 16.97 33.71 -18.65
N THR A 661 15.91 33.82 -19.45
CA THR A 661 15.62 34.95 -20.35
C THR A 661 14.85 36.10 -19.68
N GLY A 662 14.35 35.88 -18.46
CA GLY A 662 13.52 36.82 -17.72
C GLY A 662 12.09 36.97 -18.28
N GLU A 663 11.67 36.12 -19.22
CA GLU A 663 10.34 36.17 -19.82
C GLU A 663 9.22 35.82 -18.83
N LEU A 664 9.46 34.91 -17.89
CA LEU A 664 8.48 34.62 -16.84
C LEU A 664 8.23 35.85 -15.94
N GLN A 665 9.29 36.54 -15.52
CA GLN A 665 9.22 37.75 -14.71
C GLN A 665 8.51 38.89 -15.46
N LYS A 666 8.78 39.05 -16.76
CA LYS A 666 8.06 39.98 -17.64
C LYS A 666 6.58 39.62 -17.75
N HIS A 667 6.24 38.34 -17.92
CA HIS A 667 4.85 37.87 -18.02
C HIS A 667 4.07 38.13 -16.71
N ILE A 668 4.67 37.81 -15.56
CA ILE A 668 4.07 38.09 -14.24
C ILE A 668 3.77 39.58 -14.08
N ALA A 669 4.77 40.44 -14.34
CA ALA A 669 4.66 41.88 -14.13
C ALA A 669 3.78 42.61 -15.15
N ARG A 670 3.76 42.18 -16.42
CA ARG A 670 3.08 42.88 -17.53
C ARG A 670 1.75 42.26 -17.93
N THR A 671 1.47 41.03 -17.53
CA THR A 671 0.27 40.30 -17.95
C THR A 671 -0.51 39.76 -16.76
N VAL A 672 0.11 38.94 -15.90
CA VAL A 672 -0.61 38.21 -14.85
C VAL A 672 -1.13 39.16 -13.76
N CYS A 673 -0.24 39.88 -13.07
CA CYS A 673 -0.64 40.76 -11.96
C CYS A 673 -1.59 41.90 -12.41
N PRO A 674 -1.34 42.62 -13.52
CA PRO A 674 -2.28 43.65 -13.99
C PRO A 674 -3.66 43.10 -14.36
N SER A 675 -3.75 41.86 -14.86
CA SER A 675 -5.04 41.26 -15.22
C SER A 675 -5.81 40.76 -13.99
N LEU A 676 -5.11 40.19 -13.00
CA LEU A 676 -5.71 39.83 -11.72
C LEU A 676 -6.16 41.07 -10.93
N GLN A 677 -5.39 42.16 -10.95
CA GLN A 677 -5.75 43.45 -10.34
C GLN A 677 -7.05 44.03 -10.93
N ARG A 678 -7.21 44.02 -12.27
CA ARG A 678 -8.46 44.45 -12.92
C ARG A 678 -9.64 43.56 -12.52
N ARG A 679 -9.47 42.23 -12.61
CA ARG A 679 -10.50 41.25 -12.24
C ARG A 679 -10.93 41.36 -10.78
N TYR A 680 -9.97 41.55 -9.88
CA TYR A 680 -10.21 41.82 -8.46
C TYR A 680 -11.03 43.11 -8.27
N LYS A 681 -10.67 44.21 -8.94
CA LYS A 681 -11.39 45.49 -8.86
C LYS A 681 -12.85 45.36 -9.32
N LEU A 682 -13.09 44.64 -10.42
CA LEU A 682 -14.44 44.34 -10.92
C LEU A 682 -15.22 43.46 -9.94
N ALA A 683 -14.60 42.38 -9.43
CA ALA A 683 -15.20 41.48 -8.47
C ALA A 683 -15.61 42.21 -7.17
N MET A 684 -14.71 43.00 -6.58
CA MET A 684 -15.00 43.77 -5.38
C MET A 684 -16.09 44.82 -5.60
N THR A 685 -16.08 45.53 -6.74
CA THR A 685 -17.14 46.48 -7.10
C THR A 685 -18.52 45.78 -7.15
N ALA A 686 -18.59 44.61 -7.80
CA ALA A 686 -19.82 43.82 -7.87
C ALA A 686 -20.23 43.26 -6.48
N ILE A 687 -19.27 42.84 -5.65
CA ILE A 687 -19.52 42.39 -4.27
C ILE A 687 -20.09 43.52 -3.41
N HIS A 688 -19.49 44.73 -3.48
CA HIS A 688 -19.98 45.91 -2.78
C HIS A 688 -21.40 46.30 -3.21
N GLN A 689 -21.75 46.11 -4.49
CA GLN A 689 -23.06 46.43 -5.04
C GLN A 689 -24.13 45.38 -4.70
N TYR A 690 -23.83 44.09 -4.84
CA TYR A 690 -24.83 43.01 -4.84
C TYR A 690 -24.82 42.10 -3.61
N ILE A 691 -23.69 42.00 -2.90
CA ILE A 691 -23.49 41.01 -1.81
C ILE A 691 -23.30 41.69 -0.45
N THR A 692 -22.52 42.76 -0.36
CA THR A 692 -22.30 43.51 0.90
C THR A 692 -23.59 44.05 1.54
N PRO A 693 -24.61 44.54 0.79
CA PRO A 693 -25.88 44.95 1.38
C PRO A 693 -26.64 43.80 2.07
N LEU A 694 -26.37 42.55 1.69
CA LEU A 694 -27.00 41.34 2.23
C LEU A 694 -26.33 40.84 3.52
N GLY A 695 -25.32 41.55 4.04
CA GLY A 695 -24.70 41.24 5.32
C GLY A 695 -23.42 40.39 5.24
N TYR A 696 -22.92 40.10 4.04
CA TYR A 696 -21.59 39.52 3.85
C TYR A 696 -20.49 40.59 3.83
N ARG A 697 -19.27 40.21 4.22
CA ARG A 697 -18.07 41.07 4.18
C ARG A 697 -16.95 40.37 3.42
N ALA A 698 -16.38 41.07 2.45
CA ALA A 698 -15.06 40.77 1.90
C ALA A 698 -14.00 41.58 2.65
N ARG A 699 -12.71 41.22 2.50
CA ARG A 699 -11.60 42.03 2.96
C ARG A 699 -11.04 42.86 1.81
N GLU A 700 -10.76 44.14 2.06
CA GLU A 700 -10.23 45.09 1.06
C GLU A 700 -8.72 44.93 0.82
N THR A 701 -7.99 44.31 1.76
CA THR A 701 -6.53 44.13 1.68
C THR A 701 -6.11 42.73 2.14
N SER A 702 -5.01 42.22 1.58
CA SER A 702 -4.39 40.97 2.01
C SER A 702 -3.60 41.13 3.31
N LEU A 703 -2.91 42.26 3.48
CA LEU A 703 -2.14 42.61 4.67
C LEU A 703 -2.82 43.75 5.43
N THR A 704 -3.02 43.57 6.73
CA THR A 704 -3.60 44.57 7.64
C THR A 704 -2.73 45.82 7.70
N GLY A 705 -3.33 46.99 7.48
CA GLY A 705 -2.62 48.28 7.47
C GLY A 705 -1.89 48.64 6.17
N ALA A 706 -1.82 47.74 5.17
CA ALA A 706 -1.17 48.00 3.89
C ALA A 706 -2.17 48.01 2.72
N ARG A 707 -1.94 48.83 1.70
CA ARG A 707 -2.80 48.92 0.49
C ARG A 707 -2.45 47.85 -0.55
N ILE A 708 -2.41 46.59 -0.13
CA ILE A 708 -1.92 45.47 -0.95
C ILE A 708 -3.00 44.39 -1.00
N TYR A 709 -3.24 43.82 -2.19
CA TYR A 709 -4.01 42.59 -2.36
C TYR A 709 -3.25 41.62 -3.27
N GLY A 710 -3.61 40.35 -3.26
CA GLY A 710 -3.04 39.37 -4.16
C GLY A 710 -3.76 38.02 -4.15
N GLY A 711 -3.15 37.03 -4.78
CA GLY A 711 -3.73 35.70 -4.92
C GLY A 711 -4.90 35.65 -5.89
N TYR A 712 -5.76 34.63 -5.75
CA TYR A 712 -6.84 34.31 -6.70
C TYR A 712 -8.26 34.40 -6.11
N PHE A 713 -8.38 34.60 -4.80
CA PHE A 713 -9.60 34.32 -4.06
C PHE A 713 -10.06 35.51 -3.22
N ILE A 714 -11.37 35.61 -3.05
CA ILE A 714 -12.03 36.50 -2.09
C ILE A 714 -12.85 35.62 -1.15
N TRP A 715 -12.65 35.80 0.16
CA TRP A 715 -13.44 35.16 1.20
C TRP A 715 -14.56 36.10 1.64
N LEU A 716 -15.80 35.60 1.60
CA LEU A 716 -17.00 36.29 2.03
C LEU A 716 -17.46 35.71 3.36
N SER A 717 -17.25 36.46 4.44
CA SER A 717 -17.72 36.07 5.77
C SER A 717 -19.08 36.73 6.08
N PRO A 718 -20.08 35.98 6.56
CA PRO A 718 -21.35 36.55 6.99
C PRO A 718 -21.19 37.36 8.29
N LYS A 719 -22.08 38.33 8.52
CA LYS A 719 -22.30 38.87 9.88
C LYS A 719 -22.87 37.76 10.78
N ALA A 720 -22.52 37.79 12.07
CA ALA A 720 -22.90 36.76 13.05
C ALA A 720 -24.43 36.50 13.18
N GLU A 721 -25.26 37.45 12.79
CA GLU A 721 -26.73 37.35 12.78
C GLU A 721 -27.29 36.53 11.59
N LEU A 722 -26.46 36.21 10.59
CA LEU A 722 -26.87 35.60 9.33
C LEU A 722 -26.61 34.09 9.32
N SER A 723 -27.63 33.30 9.66
CA SER A 723 -27.54 31.83 9.83
C SER A 723 -27.75 31.03 8.53
N LEU A 724 -27.23 31.50 7.39
CA LEU A 724 -27.37 30.84 6.10
C LEU A 724 -26.22 29.85 5.85
N SER A 725 -26.54 28.59 5.49
CA SER A 725 -25.54 27.56 5.20
C SER A 725 -24.92 27.78 3.82
N SER A 726 -23.60 27.96 3.76
CA SER A 726 -22.84 28.10 2.51
C SER A 726 -22.91 26.86 1.60
N GLN A 727 -23.04 25.66 2.18
CA GLN A 727 -23.29 24.42 1.42
C GLN A 727 -24.62 24.53 0.65
N LEU A 728 -25.69 24.92 1.35
CA LEU A 728 -27.02 25.08 0.75
C LEU A 728 -27.01 26.18 -0.33
N VAL A 729 -26.27 27.26 -0.11
CA VAL A 729 -26.07 28.29 -1.15
C VAL A 729 -25.35 27.71 -2.36
N ALA A 730 -24.32 26.88 -2.19
CA ALA A 730 -23.58 26.28 -3.29
C ALA A 730 -24.42 25.28 -4.09
N ASP A 731 -25.20 24.43 -3.41
CA ASP A 731 -26.08 23.44 -4.05
C ASP A 731 -27.15 24.13 -4.91
N VAL A 732 -27.82 25.15 -4.35
CA VAL A 732 -28.85 25.93 -5.05
C VAL A 732 -28.25 26.83 -6.13
N ALA A 733 -27.04 27.38 -5.93
CA ALA A 733 -26.34 28.16 -6.94
C ALA A 733 -25.98 27.32 -8.17
N MET A 734 -25.59 26.05 -7.98
CA MET A 734 -25.36 25.13 -9.09
C MET A 734 -26.66 24.83 -9.85
N GLU A 735 -27.72 24.44 -9.15
CA GLU A 735 -28.98 23.99 -9.78
C GLU A 735 -29.79 25.13 -10.41
N GLU A 736 -29.98 26.26 -9.70
CA GLU A 736 -30.85 27.35 -10.17
C GLU A 736 -30.11 28.40 -11.02
N GLU A 737 -28.83 28.65 -10.75
CA GLU A 737 -28.06 29.76 -11.36
C GLU A 737 -26.91 29.28 -12.28
N ASN A 738 -26.64 27.96 -12.34
CA ASN A 738 -25.46 27.35 -12.99
C ASN A 738 -24.13 28.01 -12.53
N LEU A 739 -23.99 28.20 -11.22
CA LEU A 739 -22.89 28.93 -10.61
C LEU A 739 -22.13 28.07 -9.60
N ALA A 740 -20.83 27.86 -9.86
CA ALA A 740 -19.92 27.13 -8.99
C ALA A 740 -19.24 28.08 -7.98
N ILE A 741 -19.49 27.87 -6.67
CA ILE A 741 -18.84 28.58 -5.57
C ILE A 741 -18.17 27.60 -4.58
N GLY A 742 -17.12 28.04 -3.88
CA GLY A 742 -16.56 27.28 -2.77
C GLY A 742 -17.35 27.56 -1.48
N TYR A 743 -17.90 26.52 -0.85
CA TYR A 743 -18.59 26.62 0.44
C TYR A 743 -17.61 26.45 1.62
N GLY A 744 -17.89 27.07 2.75
CA GLY A 744 -16.89 27.28 3.80
C GLY A 744 -16.37 26.00 4.46
N CYS A 745 -17.20 24.98 4.63
CA CYS A 745 -16.75 23.70 5.21
C CYS A 745 -15.83 22.87 4.30
N MET A 746 -15.61 23.24 3.02
CA MET A 746 -14.49 22.68 2.24
C MET A 746 -13.12 23.02 2.84
N PHE A 747 -13.04 24.08 3.65
CA PHE A 747 -11.79 24.66 4.14
C PHE A 747 -11.60 24.42 5.65
N GLU A 748 -12.40 23.51 6.24
CA GLU A 748 -12.25 23.01 7.60
C GLU A 748 -11.14 21.92 7.66
N VAL A 749 -10.53 21.74 8.84
CA VAL A 749 -9.42 20.79 9.01
C VAL A 749 -9.97 19.43 9.44
N HIS A 750 -9.94 18.48 8.51
CA HIS A 750 -10.53 17.14 8.66
C HIS A 750 -10.17 16.48 10.00
N GLY A 751 -11.20 16.03 10.73
CA GLY A 751 -11.04 15.30 11.99
C GLY A 751 -10.76 16.18 13.21
N ASP A 752 -10.74 17.50 13.06
CA ASP A 752 -10.79 18.50 14.13
C ASP A 752 -11.92 19.53 13.85
N ASP A 753 -12.95 19.10 13.12
CA ASP A 753 -14.02 19.92 12.49
C ASP A 753 -14.86 20.75 13.49
N GLY A 754 -14.76 20.44 14.79
CA GLY A 754 -15.42 21.19 15.86
C GLY A 754 -14.67 22.46 16.30
N SER A 755 -13.45 22.70 15.81
CA SER A 755 -12.54 23.73 16.35
C SER A 755 -12.61 25.11 15.68
N ALA A 756 -13.12 25.22 14.44
CA ALA A 756 -13.39 26.48 13.75
C ALA A 756 -14.43 26.30 12.61
N PRO A 757 -15.74 26.52 12.85
CA PRO A 757 -16.77 26.27 11.85
C PRO A 757 -16.93 27.45 10.87
N PHE A 758 -16.81 27.19 9.57
CA PHE A 758 -16.94 28.19 8.49
C PHE A 758 -18.28 28.07 7.74
N LYS A 759 -19.32 27.61 8.44
CA LYS A 759 -20.57 27.11 7.84
C LYS A 759 -21.33 28.11 6.97
N GLY A 760 -21.12 29.42 7.14
CA GLY A 760 -21.75 30.47 6.33
C GLY A 760 -20.82 31.18 5.36
N ASP A 761 -19.51 30.89 5.37
CA ASP A 761 -18.51 31.56 4.55
C ASP A 761 -18.47 31.03 3.11
N ILE A 762 -18.12 31.90 2.14
CA ILE A 762 -18.07 31.56 0.71
C ILE A 762 -16.74 32.04 0.09
N ARG A 763 -16.09 31.17 -0.70
CA ARG A 763 -14.91 31.51 -1.50
C ARG A 763 -15.30 31.78 -2.96
N ILE A 764 -15.02 32.99 -3.44
CA ILE A 764 -15.09 33.38 -4.85
C ILE A 764 -13.69 33.30 -5.48
N CYS A 765 -13.59 32.79 -6.71
CA CYS A 765 -12.37 32.82 -7.52
C CYS A 765 -12.52 33.86 -8.65
N PHE A 766 -11.58 34.79 -8.79
CA PHE A 766 -11.60 35.81 -9.85
C PHE A 766 -10.50 35.59 -10.92
N ALA A 767 -9.77 34.47 -10.85
CA ALA A 767 -8.56 34.27 -11.65
C ALA A 767 -8.79 33.66 -13.04
N TRP A 768 -9.90 32.94 -13.27
CA TRP A 768 -10.14 32.18 -14.51
C TRP A 768 -11.15 32.86 -15.45
N GLU A 769 -12.39 33.05 -14.98
CA GLU A 769 -13.51 33.53 -15.79
C GLU A 769 -13.30 34.91 -16.45
N ALA A 770 -14.07 35.18 -17.51
CA ALA A 770 -14.04 36.46 -18.22
C ALA A 770 -14.48 37.63 -17.32
N GLU A 771 -14.02 38.86 -17.62
CA GLU A 771 -14.25 40.04 -16.77
C GLU A 771 -15.74 40.39 -16.60
N ASP A 772 -16.55 40.15 -17.63
CA ASP A 772 -18.01 40.24 -17.64
C ASP A 772 -18.68 39.09 -16.89
N ALA A 773 -18.26 37.84 -17.13
CA ALA A 773 -18.76 36.65 -16.43
C ALA A 773 -18.52 36.69 -14.90
N ILE A 774 -17.43 37.32 -14.44
CA ILE A 774 -17.18 37.57 -13.01
C ILE A 774 -18.26 38.49 -12.42
N ILE A 775 -18.59 39.60 -13.11
CA ILE A 775 -19.62 40.54 -12.65
C ILE A 775 -20.99 39.86 -12.64
N GLU A 776 -21.31 39.13 -13.70
CA GLU A 776 -22.58 38.39 -13.83
C GLU A 776 -22.73 37.33 -12.74
N GLY A 777 -21.70 36.49 -12.52
CA GLY A 777 -21.73 35.44 -11.49
C GLY A 777 -21.93 36.01 -10.08
N ILE A 778 -21.32 37.16 -9.77
CA ILE A 778 -21.51 37.86 -8.49
C ILE A 778 -22.92 38.47 -8.39
N GLN A 779 -23.47 38.99 -9.49
CA GLN A 779 -24.85 39.48 -9.54
C GLN A 779 -25.88 38.36 -9.37
N ARG A 780 -25.67 37.20 -9.99
CA ARG A 780 -26.49 35.98 -9.80
C ARG A 780 -26.41 35.51 -8.35
N LEU A 781 -25.20 35.41 -7.78
CA LEU A 781 -25.01 35.04 -6.37
C LEU A 781 -25.71 36.00 -5.40
N GLY A 782 -25.57 37.32 -5.60
CA GLY A 782 -26.29 38.32 -4.79
C GLY A 782 -27.81 38.21 -4.94
N SER A 783 -28.30 37.96 -6.15
CA SER A 783 -29.73 37.75 -6.41
C SER A 783 -30.26 36.50 -5.69
N LEU A 784 -29.53 35.38 -5.77
CA LEU A 784 -29.85 34.14 -5.08
C LEU A 784 -29.81 34.31 -3.54
N LEU A 785 -28.73 34.86 -2.99
CA LEU A 785 -28.59 35.13 -1.55
C LEU A 785 -29.77 35.97 -1.05
N LYS A 786 -30.17 37.00 -1.82
CA LYS A 786 -31.36 37.80 -1.50
C LYS A 786 -32.64 36.95 -1.51
N ARG A 787 -32.88 36.14 -2.54
CA ARG A 787 -34.05 35.24 -2.62
C ARG A 787 -34.13 34.27 -1.43
N MET A 788 -32.99 33.69 -1.03
CA MET A 788 -32.89 32.76 0.09
C MET A 788 -33.11 33.43 1.45
N LEU A 789 -32.61 34.66 1.65
CA LEU A 789 -32.81 35.43 2.87
C LEU A 789 -34.25 35.96 3.00
N GLU A 790 -34.92 36.29 1.89
CA GLU A 790 -36.32 36.71 1.88
C GLU A 790 -37.30 35.53 2.05
N ASN A 791 -36.92 34.31 1.66
CA ASN A 791 -37.81 33.13 1.64
C ASN A 791 -37.19 31.87 2.29
N PRO A 792 -36.69 31.91 3.54
CA PRO A 792 -35.93 30.81 4.14
C PRO A 792 -36.68 29.47 4.13
N ALA A 793 -37.98 29.46 4.44
CA ALA A 793 -38.82 28.26 4.47
C ALA A 793 -38.95 27.54 3.11
N GLN A 794 -38.75 28.23 1.98
CA GLN A 794 -38.72 27.61 0.66
C GLN A 794 -37.48 26.72 0.49
N TYR A 795 -36.35 27.17 1.03
CA TYR A 795 -35.04 26.53 0.89
C TYR A 795 -34.70 25.59 2.06
N GLU A 796 -35.46 25.60 3.16
CA GLU A 796 -35.34 24.57 4.21
C GLU A 796 -35.67 23.16 3.68
N ASN A 797 -36.66 23.04 2.79
CA ASN A 797 -37.05 21.76 2.16
C ASN A 797 -36.01 21.22 1.16
N TRP A 798 -34.97 21.97 0.81
CA TRP A 798 -33.87 21.47 -0.02
C TRP A 798 -32.97 20.49 0.75
N LYS A 799 -32.86 20.62 2.08
CA LYS A 799 -32.02 19.75 2.92
C LYS A 799 -32.38 18.27 2.81
N SER A 800 -33.66 17.93 2.62
CA SER A 800 -34.12 16.54 2.56
C SER A 800 -33.87 15.86 1.22
N LYS A 801 -33.42 16.58 0.17
CA LYS A 801 -33.04 16.00 -1.12
C LYS A 801 -31.56 15.61 -1.20
N THR A 802 -30.68 16.30 -0.46
CA THR A 802 -29.23 16.12 -0.56
C THR A 802 -28.66 15.10 0.44
N GLU A 803 -29.37 14.79 1.54
CA GLU A 803 -28.95 13.74 2.49
C GLU A 803 -29.02 12.31 1.88
N GLU A 804 -29.89 12.04 0.90
CA GLU A 804 -29.89 10.77 0.16
C GLU A 804 -28.83 10.70 -0.97
N SER A 805 -28.17 11.81 -1.30
CA SER A 805 -27.27 11.92 -2.46
C SER A 805 -25.82 12.27 -2.10
N SER A 806 -25.36 11.94 -0.88
CA SER A 806 -24.04 12.31 -0.36
C SER A 806 -22.85 11.51 -0.96
N SER A 807 -22.89 11.26 -2.28
CA SER A 807 -21.78 10.74 -3.08
C SER A 807 -21.18 11.81 -4.02
N PHE A 808 -21.54 13.09 -3.86
CA PHE A 808 -20.98 14.21 -4.64
C PHE A 808 -19.56 14.58 -4.16
N VAL A 809 -18.60 13.72 -4.51
CA VAL A 809 -17.17 14.01 -4.34
C VAL A 809 -16.70 14.94 -5.46
N HIS A 810 -16.43 16.19 -5.08
CA HIS A 810 -15.55 17.19 -5.70
C HIS A 810 -15.19 17.05 -7.20
N TYR A 811 -15.90 17.81 -8.05
CA TYR A 811 -15.33 18.35 -9.29
C TYR A 811 -14.93 19.82 -9.08
N TYR A 812 -13.62 20.08 -8.87
CA TYR A 812 -12.98 21.41 -8.88
C TYR A 812 -11.49 21.30 -9.27
#